data_AF-A0A7X7DR11-F1
#
_entry.id   AF-A0A7X7DR11-F1
#
_cell.length_a   1.000
_cell.length_b   1.000
_cell.length_c   1.000
_cell.angle_alpha   90.00
_cell.angle_beta   90.00
_cell.angle_gamma   90.00
#
_symmetry.space_group_name_H-M   'P 1'
#
loop_
_entity.id
_entity.type
_entity.pdbx_description
1 polymer ?
#
loop_
_entity_poly.entity_id
_entity_poly.type
_entity_poly.pdbx_seq_one_letter_code
_entity_poly.pdbx_strand_id
1 'polypeptide(L)'
;MKTRLVVSTILLFSVLTFAADPGSLRSLADKKNKSIGAAIMPKQLDDPEFVKLLIENCNYITPENNLKWDAVHPRDTVYDFSGGDKIVDFALKNNMKVRGHNLLWHQANPGWIALPNMTVEKWKALVKDHYVNVMTHYKGKIVDWDVVNEPMDDNGQIRKSLWYDFLGEDYIEFALRTAREVDPNAKLYLNDYAIEEMCPKADGFYRLVKDLMAKGVPLDGVGFQFHIDGNFMPDFASINQNIKRFADLGLDIQITELDVRLKVPPTENALNKQAKIYGELMRLMLAYKNINAYIMWGLYDKHSWVPNAYAGYGAGLIIDEKAKPKPAYFAIRDALMEENPSPDYFDKYITKSEGRVFPAFRAVKTANELIIDGNADEKDWANAFTYPFLYNQLDPYDLRVPQSQKDVYGSWKIMYNGNKLYGVVNRKDDVTITSNGNIWETDCFELFFNVGGKWSQYRAVVGSDWQRDMNVPGKAVWNKEGTVCEFEVELPTETLSGLTIGWLMALADADAPNKGRKCQLYPISGSNTAWTGKGFAEITFENEDGVFVDGPNVGTIPPFNALSITTKNLPKIDGKAKEACWKEAYTYSFGYNHVSPTDKSQPDDAIISGDWRVIYNGNTLYGLVNRKALKTITTSKDESKNDNVEIAFISNGVFKEYRTVVGKDFTNTEKSKKMKAVWSPDGKVLEFMIEIGNDDMSGKQIQWSIGLINNNNAVDADPQFALYPFCGYNLAVKVDPNDLGANMAKKGKEFGLLKLQ
;
A
#
# COMPACT_ATOMS: atom_id res chain seq x y z
N MET A 1 -50.28 79.48 -17.13
CA MET A 1 -51.22 78.37 -17.36
C MET A 1 -50.45 77.07 -17.19
N LYS A 2 -50.97 76.17 -16.35
CA LYS A 2 -50.40 74.84 -16.01
C LYS A 2 -50.18 73.99 -17.27
N THR A 3 -49.09 73.23 -17.38
CA THR A 3 -49.16 71.83 -17.87
C THR A 3 -47.98 71.00 -17.38
N ARG A 4 -48.31 69.75 -17.02
CA ARG A 4 -47.59 68.83 -16.13
C ARG A 4 -46.36 68.17 -16.75
N LEU A 5 -45.32 68.04 -15.94
CA LEU A 5 -44.19 67.13 -16.13
C LEU A 5 -44.67 65.69 -15.84
N VAL A 6 -44.53 64.77 -16.80
CA VAL A 6 -44.75 63.34 -16.59
C VAL A 6 -43.42 62.74 -16.12
N VAL A 7 -43.42 62.20 -14.90
CA VAL A 7 -42.30 61.44 -14.33
C VAL A 7 -42.45 59.99 -14.78
N SER A 8 -41.51 59.50 -15.59
CA SER A 8 -41.35 58.07 -15.87
C SER A 8 -40.52 57.44 -14.74
N THR A 9 -41.14 56.53 -13.99
CA THR A 9 -40.48 55.71 -12.97
C THR A 9 -39.67 54.61 -13.67
N ILE A 10 -38.35 54.73 -13.65
CA ILE A 10 -37.42 53.64 -14.01
C ILE A 10 -37.26 52.76 -12.77
N LEU A 11 -37.78 51.53 -12.81
CA LEU A 11 -37.42 50.48 -11.84
C LEU A 11 -36.01 49.98 -12.17
N LEU A 12 -35.02 50.33 -11.33
CA LEU A 12 -33.74 49.64 -11.31
C LEU A 12 -33.90 48.28 -10.62
N PHE A 13 -33.80 47.20 -11.39
CA PHE A 13 -33.48 45.89 -10.83
C PHE A 13 -32.00 45.89 -10.41
N SER A 14 -31.73 45.97 -9.11
CA SER A 14 -30.40 45.74 -8.56
C SER A 14 -30.08 44.24 -8.67
N VAL A 15 -29.24 43.88 -9.64
CA VAL A 15 -28.57 42.57 -9.65
C VAL A 15 -27.56 42.59 -8.50
N LEU A 16 -27.90 41.97 -7.37
CA LEU A 16 -26.94 41.69 -6.30
C LEU A 16 -25.96 40.63 -6.82
N THR A 17 -24.85 41.07 -7.40
CA THR A 17 -23.67 40.23 -7.57
C THR A 17 -23.07 39.98 -6.19
N PHE A 18 -23.30 38.80 -5.61
CA PHE A 18 -22.51 38.34 -4.47
C PHE A 18 -21.07 38.17 -4.94
N ALA A 19 -20.21 39.14 -4.62
CA ALA A 19 -18.77 38.95 -4.74
C ALA A 19 -18.38 37.80 -3.79
N ALA A 20 -17.76 36.75 -4.32
CA ALA A 20 -17.29 35.63 -3.51
C ALA A 20 -16.32 36.14 -2.44
N ASP A 21 -16.45 35.63 -1.21
CA ASP A 21 -15.52 35.95 -0.12
C ASP A 21 -14.07 35.68 -0.61
N PRO A 22 -13.16 36.67 -0.56
CA PRO A 22 -11.77 36.51 -0.99
C PRO A 22 -11.00 35.38 -0.31
N GLY A 23 -11.51 34.86 0.82
CA GLY A 23 -10.98 33.71 1.56
C GLY A 23 -11.76 32.40 1.39
N SER A 24 -12.78 32.33 0.52
CA SER A 24 -13.51 31.09 0.24
C SER A 24 -12.66 30.08 -0.55
N LEU A 25 -13.01 28.79 -0.46
CA LEU A 25 -12.26 27.75 -1.20
C LEU A 25 -12.31 28.00 -2.72
N ARG A 26 -13.46 28.45 -3.23
CA ARG A 26 -13.65 28.80 -4.64
C ARG A 26 -12.66 29.88 -5.09
N SER A 27 -12.64 31.02 -4.38
CA SER A 27 -11.83 32.17 -4.78
C SER A 27 -10.33 31.89 -4.63
N LEU A 28 -9.94 31.08 -3.65
CA LEU A 28 -8.56 30.63 -3.49
C LEU A 28 -8.14 29.62 -4.57
N ALA A 29 -8.99 28.66 -4.94
CA ALA A 29 -8.74 27.74 -6.04
C ALA A 29 -8.62 28.46 -7.40
N ASP A 30 -9.50 29.45 -7.65
CA ASP A 30 -9.44 30.29 -8.85
C ASP A 30 -8.08 31.01 -8.97
N LYS A 31 -7.56 31.58 -7.86
CA LYS A 31 -6.22 32.22 -7.82
C LYS A 31 -5.09 31.24 -8.16
N LYS A 32 -5.28 29.94 -7.89
CA LYS A 32 -4.33 28.87 -8.21
C LYS A 32 -4.54 28.27 -9.60
N ASN A 33 -5.51 28.77 -10.38
CA ASN A 33 -5.97 28.18 -11.64
C ASN A 33 -6.37 26.70 -11.50
N LYS A 34 -7.01 26.35 -10.38
CA LYS A 34 -7.52 25.01 -10.09
C LYS A 34 -9.04 25.05 -9.94
N SER A 35 -9.69 23.93 -10.20
CA SER A 35 -11.12 23.77 -9.95
C SER A 35 -11.34 23.03 -8.63
N ILE A 36 -12.32 23.48 -7.84
CA ILE A 36 -12.78 22.82 -6.63
C ILE A 36 -14.29 22.64 -6.71
N GLY A 37 -14.76 21.45 -6.38
CA GLY A 37 -16.13 21.06 -6.67
C GLY A 37 -16.75 20.07 -5.72
N ALA A 38 -18.03 19.79 -5.98
CA ALA A 38 -18.79 18.79 -5.27
C ALA A 38 -19.79 18.07 -6.19
N ALA A 39 -20.01 16.79 -5.94
CA ALA A 39 -21.15 16.06 -6.48
C ALA A 39 -22.45 16.50 -5.80
N ILE A 40 -23.52 16.65 -6.59
CA ILE A 40 -24.82 17.11 -6.09
C ILE A 40 -26.00 16.36 -6.74
N MET A 41 -27.14 16.41 -6.05
CA MET A 41 -28.45 15.95 -6.55
C MET A 41 -29.45 17.11 -6.69
N PRO A 42 -30.44 17.02 -7.60
CA PRO A 42 -31.34 18.13 -7.91
C PRO A 42 -32.22 18.57 -6.73
N LYS A 43 -32.55 17.65 -5.82
CA LYS A 43 -33.34 17.92 -4.61
C LYS A 43 -32.55 18.74 -3.57
N GLN A 44 -31.23 18.62 -3.56
CA GLN A 44 -30.39 19.39 -2.64
C GLN A 44 -30.42 20.89 -2.96
N LEU A 45 -30.72 21.26 -4.22
CA LEU A 45 -30.89 22.66 -4.63
C LEU A 45 -32.14 23.34 -4.02
N ASP A 46 -33.01 22.58 -3.38
CA ASP A 46 -34.16 23.11 -2.64
C ASP A 46 -33.77 23.52 -1.19
N ASP A 47 -32.55 23.19 -0.74
CA ASP A 47 -31.97 23.59 0.55
C ASP A 47 -31.14 24.89 0.38
N PRO A 48 -31.67 26.06 0.81
CA PRO A 48 -31.00 27.34 0.59
C PRO A 48 -29.67 27.47 1.35
N GLU A 49 -29.50 26.76 2.47
CA GLU A 49 -28.25 26.75 3.23
C GLU A 49 -27.16 26.02 2.45
N PHE A 50 -27.49 24.85 1.89
CA PHE A 50 -26.59 24.12 1.01
C PHE A 50 -26.23 24.91 -0.26
N VAL A 51 -27.23 25.51 -0.93
CA VAL A 51 -27.00 26.32 -2.13
C VAL A 51 -26.03 27.46 -1.86
N LYS A 52 -26.18 28.15 -0.72
CA LYS A 52 -25.25 29.20 -0.32
C LYS A 52 -23.82 28.66 -0.17
N LEU A 53 -23.64 27.59 0.60
CA LEU A 53 -22.33 26.97 0.83
C LEU A 53 -21.68 26.51 -0.48
N LEU A 54 -22.47 25.95 -1.39
CA LEU A 54 -22.02 25.46 -2.70
C LEU A 54 -21.54 26.62 -3.59
N ILE A 55 -22.31 27.71 -3.71
CA ILE A 55 -21.94 28.89 -4.51
C ILE A 55 -20.67 29.55 -3.96
N GLU A 56 -20.55 29.64 -2.64
CA GLU A 56 -19.41 30.24 -1.96
C GLU A 56 -18.12 29.43 -2.15
N ASN A 57 -18.19 28.09 -2.15
CA ASN A 57 -17.01 27.24 -2.05
C ASN A 57 -16.66 26.41 -3.30
N CYS A 58 -17.54 26.31 -4.29
CA CYS A 58 -17.31 25.49 -5.49
C CYS A 58 -17.38 26.30 -6.80
N ASN A 59 -16.53 25.94 -7.77
CA ASN A 59 -16.60 26.40 -9.17
C ASN A 59 -16.76 25.23 -10.16
N TYR A 60 -16.93 24.01 -9.65
CA TYR A 60 -17.09 22.79 -10.43
C TYR A 60 -18.16 21.89 -9.79
N ILE A 61 -19.09 21.33 -10.55
CA ILE A 61 -20.08 20.38 -10.03
C ILE A 61 -20.19 19.12 -10.87
N THR A 62 -20.62 18.04 -10.23
CA THR A 62 -20.89 16.75 -10.85
C THR A 62 -22.31 16.32 -10.50
N PRO A 63 -23.18 15.99 -11.48
CA PRO A 63 -24.45 15.35 -11.19
C PRO A 63 -24.21 13.94 -10.63
N GLU A 64 -24.56 13.70 -9.36
CA GLU A 64 -24.19 12.48 -8.64
C GLU A 64 -24.82 11.21 -9.25
N ASN A 65 -26.09 11.30 -9.64
CA ASN A 65 -26.86 10.17 -10.19
C ASN A 65 -27.65 10.52 -11.46
N ASN A 66 -27.94 11.79 -11.71
CA ASN A 66 -28.91 12.21 -12.72
C ASN A 66 -28.39 12.22 -14.16
N LEU A 67 -27.14 11.79 -14.38
CA LEU A 67 -26.57 11.52 -15.70
C LEU A 67 -26.20 10.04 -15.90
N LYS A 68 -26.42 9.17 -14.89
CA LYS A 68 -26.24 7.72 -15.03
C LYS A 68 -27.31 7.14 -15.96
N TRP A 69 -27.01 6.01 -16.59
CA TRP A 69 -27.82 5.46 -17.68
C TRP A 69 -29.29 5.27 -17.28
N ASP A 70 -29.56 4.65 -16.13
CA ASP A 70 -30.92 4.38 -15.67
C ASP A 70 -31.76 5.65 -15.44
N ALA A 71 -31.13 6.75 -15.06
CA ALA A 71 -31.77 8.04 -14.86
C ALA A 71 -32.07 8.73 -16.20
N VAL A 72 -31.10 8.77 -17.13
CA VAL A 72 -31.25 9.54 -18.38
C VAL A 72 -31.92 8.76 -19.50
N HIS A 73 -31.88 7.43 -19.48
CA HIS A 73 -32.45 6.57 -20.51
C HIS A 73 -33.28 5.43 -19.85
N PRO A 74 -34.32 5.77 -19.07
CA PRO A 74 -35.05 4.82 -18.23
C PRO A 74 -35.88 3.79 -19.01
N ARG A 75 -36.17 4.04 -20.29
CA ARG A 75 -36.88 3.14 -21.21
C ARG A 75 -36.25 3.20 -22.59
N ASP A 76 -36.35 2.11 -23.36
CA ASP A 76 -35.70 1.91 -24.66
C ASP A 76 -35.69 3.12 -25.63
N THR A 77 -36.79 3.86 -25.69
CA THR A 77 -37.04 4.96 -26.62
C THR A 77 -37.29 6.31 -25.93
N VAL A 78 -37.08 6.39 -24.61
CA VAL A 78 -37.38 7.59 -23.81
C VAL A 78 -36.15 8.03 -23.04
N TYR A 79 -35.74 9.27 -23.27
CA TYR A 79 -34.73 9.96 -22.47
C TYR A 79 -35.37 10.96 -21.50
N ASP A 80 -34.84 11.05 -20.29
CA ASP A 80 -35.23 12.03 -19.27
C ASP A 80 -34.02 12.86 -18.82
N PHE A 81 -33.91 14.07 -19.35
CA PHE A 81 -32.84 15.00 -19.00
C PHE A 81 -33.19 15.94 -17.85
N SER A 82 -34.41 15.90 -17.30
CA SER A 82 -34.91 16.92 -16.40
C SER A 82 -34.07 17.11 -15.13
N GLY A 83 -33.59 16.00 -14.54
CA GLY A 83 -32.71 16.03 -13.38
C GLY A 83 -31.33 16.60 -13.68
N GLY A 84 -30.73 16.17 -14.80
CA GLY A 84 -29.42 16.66 -15.24
C GLY A 84 -29.46 18.13 -15.65
N ASP A 85 -30.49 18.56 -16.40
CA ASP A 85 -30.73 19.94 -16.80
C ASP A 85 -30.85 20.87 -15.59
N LYS A 86 -31.59 20.48 -14.54
CA LYS A 86 -31.69 21.29 -13.31
C LYS A 86 -30.32 21.58 -12.69
N ILE A 87 -29.40 20.61 -12.72
CA ILE A 87 -28.05 20.77 -12.18
C ILE A 87 -27.17 21.59 -13.13
N VAL A 88 -27.19 21.27 -14.42
CA VAL A 88 -26.38 21.97 -15.45
C VAL A 88 -26.77 23.44 -15.52
N ASP A 89 -28.07 23.76 -15.56
CA ASP A 89 -28.55 25.14 -15.60
C ASP A 89 -28.16 25.91 -14.34
N PHE A 90 -28.18 25.25 -13.17
CA PHE A 90 -27.68 25.84 -11.93
C PHE A 90 -26.17 26.16 -12.04
N ALA A 91 -25.37 25.23 -12.58
CA ALA A 91 -23.93 25.43 -12.78
C ALA A 91 -23.65 26.63 -13.66
N LEU A 92 -24.29 26.67 -14.83
CA LEU A 92 -24.10 27.72 -15.83
C LEU A 92 -24.51 29.08 -15.26
N LYS A 93 -25.64 29.15 -14.56
CA LYS A 93 -26.11 30.38 -13.90
C LYS A 93 -25.12 30.92 -12.86
N ASN A 94 -24.35 30.05 -12.21
CA ASN A 94 -23.41 30.40 -11.15
C ASN A 94 -21.94 30.37 -11.60
N ASN A 95 -21.68 30.34 -12.91
CA ASN A 95 -20.34 30.29 -13.51
C ASN A 95 -19.51 29.11 -12.97
N MET A 96 -20.11 27.93 -12.94
CA MET A 96 -19.46 26.68 -12.57
C MET A 96 -19.31 25.78 -13.79
N LYS A 97 -18.21 25.04 -13.86
CA LYS A 97 -18.03 23.95 -14.83
C LYS A 97 -18.90 22.76 -14.43
N VAL A 98 -19.15 21.84 -15.37
CA VAL A 98 -19.86 20.58 -15.12
C VAL A 98 -19.08 19.38 -15.66
N ARG A 99 -18.89 18.38 -14.80
CA ARG A 99 -18.36 17.05 -15.15
C ARG A 99 -19.54 16.12 -15.32
N GLY A 100 -19.68 15.52 -16.48
CA GLY A 100 -20.72 14.54 -16.77
C GLY A 100 -20.33 13.18 -16.20
N HIS A 101 -21.13 12.67 -15.26
CA HIS A 101 -20.88 11.40 -14.59
C HIS A 101 -22.16 10.53 -14.59
N ASN A 102 -22.21 9.41 -15.30
CA ASN A 102 -21.22 8.87 -16.23
C ASN A 102 -21.95 8.23 -17.43
N LEU A 103 -21.25 7.97 -18.53
CA LEU A 103 -21.87 7.45 -19.77
C LEU A 103 -21.96 5.92 -19.81
N LEU A 104 -21.00 5.21 -19.21
CA LEU A 104 -20.94 3.76 -19.22
C LEU A 104 -20.36 3.24 -17.91
N TRP A 105 -21.15 2.47 -17.18
CA TRP A 105 -20.75 1.89 -15.90
C TRP A 105 -21.39 0.52 -15.72
N HIS A 106 -20.76 -0.35 -14.95
CA HIS A 106 -21.31 -1.66 -14.66
C HIS A 106 -22.55 -1.61 -13.73
N GLN A 107 -22.77 -0.48 -13.05
CA GLN A 107 -23.95 -0.22 -12.22
C GLN A 107 -24.88 0.83 -12.84
N ALA A 108 -26.03 1.06 -12.20
CA ALA A 108 -27.03 2.07 -12.62
C ALA A 108 -27.48 1.91 -14.08
N ASN A 109 -27.65 0.66 -14.51
CA ASN A 109 -28.15 0.30 -15.83
C ASN A 109 -29.66 0.03 -15.75
N PRO A 110 -30.48 0.56 -16.68
CA PRO A 110 -31.91 0.35 -16.65
C PRO A 110 -32.25 -1.10 -16.99
N GLY A 111 -33.29 -1.63 -16.34
CA GLY A 111 -33.66 -3.05 -16.46
C GLY A 111 -34.01 -3.51 -17.89
N TRP A 112 -34.33 -2.58 -18.81
CA TRP A 112 -34.65 -2.92 -20.20
C TRP A 112 -33.43 -3.30 -21.05
N ILE A 113 -32.20 -3.01 -20.59
CA ILE A 113 -30.96 -3.35 -21.30
C ILE A 113 -30.64 -4.85 -21.28
N ALA A 114 -31.22 -5.62 -20.34
CA ALA A 114 -30.97 -7.05 -20.19
C ALA A 114 -31.76 -7.90 -21.22
N LEU A 115 -31.47 -7.74 -22.52
CA LEU A 115 -32.13 -8.47 -23.59
C LEU A 115 -31.32 -9.71 -24.01
N PRO A 116 -31.81 -10.95 -23.79
CA PRO A 116 -31.19 -12.12 -24.38
C PRO A 116 -31.26 -12.04 -25.92
N ASN A 117 -30.16 -12.40 -26.60
CA ASN A 117 -30.02 -12.56 -28.06
C ASN A 117 -29.66 -11.32 -28.91
N MET A 118 -29.05 -10.27 -28.36
CA MET A 118 -28.47 -9.18 -29.18
C MET A 118 -27.06 -9.52 -29.67
N THR A 119 -26.75 -9.22 -30.94
CA THR A 119 -25.38 -9.34 -31.49
C THR A 119 -24.49 -8.19 -31.00
N VAL A 120 -23.17 -8.36 -31.07
CA VAL A 120 -22.19 -7.32 -30.70
C VAL A 120 -22.46 -6.00 -31.43
N GLU A 121 -22.86 -6.04 -32.70
CA GLU A 121 -23.16 -4.86 -33.51
C GLU A 121 -24.38 -4.10 -32.98
N LYS A 122 -25.41 -4.81 -32.51
CA LYS A 122 -26.59 -4.19 -31.91
C LYS A 122 -26.26 -3.55 -30.57
N TRP A 123 -25.39 -4.16 -29.77
CA TRP A 123 -24.88 -3.56 -28.54
C TRP A 123 -24.05 -2.31 -28.79
N LYS A 124 -23.15 -2.34 -29.79
CA LYS A 124 -22.40 -1.14 -30.22
C LYS A 124 -23.33 -0.04 -30.69
N ALA A 125 -24.36 -0.37 -31.47
CA ALA A 125 -25.37 0.61 -31.90
C ALA A 125 -26.15 1.21 -30.72
N LEU A 126 -26.48 0.41 -29.71
CA LEU A 126 -27.18 0.87 -28.51
C LEU A 126 -26.33 1.87 -27.70
N VAL A 127 -25.07 1.52 -27.42
CA VAL A 127 -24.13 2.42 -26.73
C VAL A 127 -23.90 3.68 -27.54
N LYS A 128 -23.75 3.58 -28.87
CA LYS A 128 -23.60 4.74 -29.75
C LYS A 128 -24.83 5.65 -29.71
N ASP A 129 -26.04 5.10 -29.76
CA ASP A 129 -27.28 5.87 -29.64
C ASP A 129 -27.35 6.61 -28.30
N HIS A 130 -27.03 5.92 -27.20
CA HIS A 130 -26.96 6.53 -25.86
C HIS A 130 -25.99 7.71 -25.83
N TYR A 131 -24.77 7.51 -26.32
CA TYR A 131 -23.73 8.54 -26.32
C TYR A 131 -24.14 9.74 -27.21
N VAL A 132 -24.71 9.49 -28.38
CA VAL A 132 -25.21 10.53 -29.29
C VAL A 132 -26.28 11.36 -28.60
N ASN A 133 -27.32 10.74 -28.03
CA ASN A 133 -28.43 11.48 -27.42
C ASN A 133 -27.97 12.28 -26.18
N VAL A 134 -27.23 11.65 -25.28
CA VAL A 134 -26.80 12.28 -24.02
C VAL A 134 -25.77 13.38 -24.27
N MET A 135 -24.66 13.08 -24.97
CA MET A 135 -23.60 14.06 -25.16
C MET A 135 -24.01 15.19 -26.09
N THR A 136 -24.85 14.94 -27.11
CA THR A 136 -25.36 16.02 -27.98
C THR A 136 -26.24 17.00 -27.20
N HIS A 137 -27.09 16.50 -26.29
CA HIS A 137 -27.95 17.36 -25.45
C HIS A 137 -27.14 18.32 -24.57
N TYR A 138 -26.00 17.86 -24.05
CA TYR A 138 -25.12 18.65 -23.17
C TYR A 138 -23.90 19.28 -23.84
N LYS A 139 -23.82 19.20 -25.18
CA LYS A 139 -22.68 19.73 -25.95
C LYS A 139 -22.46 21.21 -25.66
N GLY A 140 -21.23 21.56 -25.27
CA GLY A 140 -20.85 22.92 -24.89
C GLY A 140 -21.31 23.37 -23.49
N LYS A 141 -22.02 22.52 -22.73
CA LYS A 141 -22.42 22.78 -21.33
C LYS A 141 -21.61 21.94 -20.34
N ILE A 142 -21.38 20.67 -20.67
CA ILE A 142 -20.52 19.75 -19.91
C ILE A 142 -19.14 19.74 -20.58
N VAL A 143 -18.09 19.98 -19.78
CA VAL A 143 -16.73 20.15 -20.29
C VAL A 143 -15.90 18.88 -20.19
N ASP A 144 -16.15 18.04 -19.19
CA ASP A 144 -15.44 16.80 -18.94
C ASP A 144 -16.47 15.66 -18.79
N TRP A 145 -16.17 14.48 -19.33
CA TRP A 145 -17.03 13.28 -19.23
C TRP A 145 -16.29 12.09 -18.65
N ASP A 146 -16.91 11.46 -17.65
CA ASP A 146 -16.65 10.08 -17.30
C ASP A 146 -17.24 9.17 -18.36
N VAL A 147 -16.41 8.81 -19.34
CA VAL A 147 -16.83 7.98 -20.47
C VAL A 147 -17.06 6.55 -20.01
N VAL A 148 -16.09 5.99 -19.29
CA VAL A 148 -16.22 4.68 -18.65
C VAL A 148 -15.84 4.81 -17.19
N ASN A 149 -16.76 4.44 -16.32
CA ASN A 149 -16.57 4.42 -14.88
C ASN A 149 -16.26 2.99 -14.40
N GLU A 150 -15.28 2.88 -13.50
CA GLU A 150 -14.84 1.65 -12.83
C GLU A 150 -14.61 0.45 -13.76
N PRO A 151 -13.81 0.62 -14.84
CA PRO A 151 -13.52 -0.45 -15.77
C PRO A 151 -12.67 -1.57 -15.15
N MET A 152 -11.98 -1.32 -14.03
CA MET A 152 -11.08 -2.28 -13.41
C MET A 152 -11.74 -3.02 -12.24
N ASP A 153 -11.42 -4.31 -12.13
CA ASP A 153 -11.68 -5.13 -10.95
C ASP A 153 -10.54 -4.97 -9.92
N ASP A 154 -10.78 -5.34 -8.67
CA ASP A 154 -9.84 -5.14 -7.56
C ASP A 154 -8.54 -5.95 -7.71
N ASN A 155 -8.56 -6.99 -8.56
CA ASN A 155 -7.38 -7.79 -8.93
C ASN A 155 -6.53 -7.16 -10.05
N GLY A 156 -6.92 -6.00 -10.60
CA GLY A 156 -6.18 -5.32 -11.67
C GLY A 156 -6.41 -5.84 -13.09
N GLN A 157 -7.43 -6.67 -13.29
CA GLN A 157 -7.93 -7.03 -14.63
C GLN A 157 -9.13 -6.15 -15.02
N ILE A 158 -9.45 -6.10 -16.31
CA ILE A 158 -10.70 -5.48 -16.77
C ILE A 158 -11.88 -6.21 -16.12
N ARG A 159 -12.80 -5.45 -15.53
CA ARG A 159 -13.98 -5.95 -14.85
C ARG A 159 -14.88 -6.71 -15.82
N LYS A 160 -15.19 -7.96 -15.47
CA LYS A 160 -16.24 -8.73 -16.14
C LYS A 160 -17.59 -8.13 -15.77
N SER A 161 -18.23 -7.51 -16.75
CA SER A 161 -19.51 -6.83 -16.63
C SER A 161 -20.35 -7.14 -17.87
N LEU A 162 -21.63 -6.79 -17.82
CA LEU A 162 -22.51 -6.66 -18.99
C LEU A 162 -21.77 -6.17 -20.25
N TRP A 163 -21.02 -5.06 -20.12
CA TRP A 163 -20.36 -4.44 -21.26
C TRP A 163 -19.23 -5.31 -21.80
N TYR A 164 -18.39 -5.83 -20.91
CA TYR A 164 -17.33 -6.77 -21.29
C TYR A 164 -17.90 -8.03 -21.95
N ASP A 165 -18.95 -8.63 -21.36
CA ASP A 165 -19.52 -9.89 -21.82
C ASP A 165 -20.14 -9.78 -23.21
N PHE A 166 -20.75 -8.63 -23.55
CA PHE A 166 -21.44 -8.44 -24.83
C PHE A 166 -20.66 -7.65 -25.88
N LEU A 167 -19.71 -6.79 -25.49
CA LEU A 167 -18.90 -5.98 -26.41
C LEU A 167 -17.46 -6.49 -26.56
N GLY A 168 -17.01 -7.36 -25.65
CA GLY A 168 -15.63 -7.85 -25.59
C GLY A 168 -14.68 -6.91 -24.86
N GLU A 169 -13.39 -7.29 -24.82
CA GLU A 169 -12.34 -6.56 -24.10
C GLU A 169 -12.10 -5.13 -24.62
N ASP A 170 -12.38 -4.87 -25.90
CA ASP A 170 -12.16 -3.57 -26.55
C ASP A 170 -13.31 -2.56 -26.31
N TYR A 171 -14.28 -2.85 -25.44
CA TYR A 171 -15.44 -1.97 -25.23
C TYR A 171 -15.04 -0.56 -24.74
N ILE A 172 -13.94 -0.45 -23.99
CA ILE A 172 -13.42 0.81 -23.45
C ILE A 172 -12.87 1.69 -24.59
N GLU A 173 -12.11 1.08 -25.50
CA GLU A 173 -11.62 1.76 -26.70
C GLU A 173 -12.79 2.23 -27.58
N PHE A 174 -13.77 1.34 -27.80
CA PHE A 174 -14.97 1.67 -28.56
C PHE A 174 -15.76 2.84 -27.95
N ALA A 175 -15.94 2.85 -26.63
CA ALA A 175 -16.62 3.91 -25.90
C ALA A 175 -15.90 5.27 -26.06
N LEU A 176 -14.59 5.31 -25.82
CA LEU A 176 -13.80 6.54 -25.95
C LEU A 176 -13.81 7.11 -27.38
N ARG A 177 -13.65 6.26 -28.40
CA ARG A 177 -13.73 6.69 -29.81
C ARG A 177 -15.12 7.22 -30.14
N THR A 178 -16.16 6.55 -29.69
CA THR A 178 -17.55 6.97 -29.90
C THR A 178 -17.83 8.32 -29.22
N ALA A 179 -17.39 8.52 -27.97
CA ALA A 179 -17.55 9.78 -27.27
C ALA A 179 -16.85 10.95 -28.01
N ARG A 180 -15.63 10.71 -28.51
CA ARG A 180 -14.88 11.70 -29.30
C ARG A 180 -15.56 12.06 -30.62
N GLU A 181 -16.20 11.09 -31.29
CA GLU A 181 -16.98 11.35 -32.52
C GLU A 181 -18.16 12.29 -32.25
N VAL A 182 -18.83 12.16 -31.10
CA VAL A 182 -20.02 12.95 -30.76
C VAL A 182 -19.65 14.38 -30.31
N ASP A 183 -18.69 14.50 -29.39
CA ASP A 183 -18.17 15.78 -28.93
C ASP A 183 -16.63 15.88 -29.00
N PRO A 184 -16.09 16.46 -30.08
CA PRO A 184 -14.66 16.68 -30.21
C PRO A 184 -14.05 17.65 -29.19
N ASN A 185 -14.86 18.45 -28.49
CA ASN A 185 -14.37 19.49 -27.58
C ASN A 185 -14.41 19.11 -26.11
N ALA A 186 -15.23 18.11 -25.74
CA ALA A 186 -15.29 17.63 -24.36
C ALA A 186 -14.03 16.83 -24.03
N LYS A 187 -13.56 16.92 -22.77
CA LYS A 187 -12.49 16.08 -22.29
C LYS A 187 -13.01 14.72 -21.84
N LEU A 188 -12.32 13.65 -22.22
CA LEU A 188 -12.74 12.27 -22.03
C LEU A 188 -11.88 11.62 -20.95
N TYR A 189 -12.54 11.12 -19.90
CA TYR A 189 -11.91 10.50 -18.73
C TYR A 189 -12.32 9.04 -18.58
N LEU A 190 -11.36 8.24 -18.10
CA LEU A 190 -11.64 7.01 -17.35
C LEU A 190 -11.58 7.33 -15.85
N ASN A 191 -12.51 6.82 -15.05
CA ASN A 191 -12.60 7.11 -13.62
C ASN A 191 -12.71 5.83 -12.80
N ASP A 192 -11.98 5.71 -11.70
CA ASP A 192 -11.98 4.49 -10.87
C ASP A 192 -11.59 4.78 -9.40
N TYR A 193 -11.94 3.84 -8.52
CA TYR A 193 -11.60 3.83 -7.09
C TYR A 193 -10.48 2.87 -6.75
N ALA A 194 -9.84 3.04 -5.58
CA ALA A 194 -8.79 2.17 -5.06
C ALA A 194 -7.58 2.05 -6.00
N ILE A 195 -7.41 3.02 -6.89
CA ILE A 195 -6.28 3.15 -7.79
C ILE A 195 -5.30 4.23 -7.33
N GLU A 196 -5.53 4.88 -6.19
CA GLU A 196 -4.78 6.06 -5.72
C GLU A 196 -3.38 5.69 -5.25
N GLU A 197 -3.27 4.67 -4.40
CA GLU A 197 -2.00 4.07 -3.99
C GLU A 197 -1.53 3.03 -5.02
N MET A 198 -0.21 2.82 -5.10
CA MET A 198 0.36 1.69 -5.84
C MET A 198 -0.25 0.36 -5.34
N CYS A 199 -0.92 -0.36 -6.23
CA CYS A 199 -1.58 -1.64 -5.99
C CYS A 199 -1.85 -2.35 -7.32
N PRO A 200 -2.25 -3.64 -7.33
CA PRO A 200 -2.58 -4.35 -8.56
C PRO A 200 -3.62 -3.65 -9.43
N LYS A 201 -4.65 -3.05 -8.80
CA LYS A 201 -5.68 -2.30 -9.51
C LYS A 201 -5.12 -1.05 -10.18
N ALA A 202 -4.32 -0.26 -9.47
CA ALA A 202 -3.65 0.92 -10.02
C ALA A 202 -2.70 0.55 -11.17
N ASP A 203 -1.96 -0.56 -11.05
CA ASP A 203 -1.06 -1.06 -12.09
C ASP A 203 -1.83 -1.55 -13.32
N GLY A 204 -2.94 -2.24 -13.12
CA GLY A 204 -3.86 -2.66 -14.18
C GLY A 204 -4.45 -1.46 -14.92
N PHE A 205 -4.92 -0.46 -14.17
CA PHE A 205 -5.45 0.78 -14.73
C PHE A 205 -4.38 1.55 -15.51
N TYR A 206 -3.16 1.63 -14.99
CA TYR A 206 -2.03 2.24 -15.68
C TYR A 206 -1.68 1.52 -17.00
N ARG A 207 -1.66 0.18 -17.01
CA ARG A 207 -1.46 -0.61 -18.24
C ARG A 207 -2.55 -0.34 -19.26
N LEU A 208 -3.82 -0.40 -18.86
CA LEU A 208 -4.96 -0.08 -19.72
C LEU A 208 -4.80 1.30 -20.36
N VAL A 209 -4.53 2.32 -19.54
CA VAL A 209 -4.37 3.71 -20.00
C VAL A 209 -3.20 3.82 -20.99
N LYS A 210 -2.04 3.24 -20.66
CA LYS A 210 -0.86 3.25 -21.54
C LYS A 210 -1.15 2.56 -22.88
N ASP A 211 -1.86 1.43 -22.87
CA ASP A 211 -2.22 0.68 -24.07
C ASP A 211 -3.20 1.47 -24.96
N LEU A 212 -4.21 2.11 -24.36
CA LEU A 212 -5.15 2.99 -25.07
C LEU A 212 -4.40 4.16 -25.74
N MET A 213 -3.47 4.79 -25.03
CA MET A 213 -2.65 5.87 -25.58
C MET A 213 -1.75 5.38 -26.73
N ALA A 214 -1.12 4.21 -26.58
CA ALA A 214 -0.30 3.61 -27.63
C ALA A 214 -1.10 3.29 -28.91
N LYS A 215 -2.38 2.92 -28.77
CA LYS A 215 -3.33 2.71 -29.88
C LYS A 215 -3.92 4.01 -30.45
N GLY A 216 -3.54 5.19 -29.95
CA GLY A 216 -4.10 6.47 -30.38
C GLY A 216 -5.60 6.61 -30.08
N VAL A 217 -6.06 6.01 -28.98
CA VAL A 217 -7.43 6.20 -28.48
C VAL A 217 -7.53 7.61 -27.87
N PRO A 218 -8.61 8.37 -28.14
CA PRO A 218 -8.76 9.73 -27.63
C PRO A 218 -9.11 9.72 -26.14
N LEU A 219 -8.08 9.68 -25.29
CA LEU A 219 -8.18 9.78 -23.84
C LEU A 219 -7.44 11.04 -23.38
N ASP A 220 -8.15 11.96 -22.72
CA ASP A 220 -7.55 13.24 -22.29
C ASP A 220 -7.09 13.19 -20.83
N GLY A 221 -7.71 12.35 -20.00
CA GLY A 221 -7.34 12.26 -18.60
C GLY A 221 -7.85 11.05 -17.84
N VAL A 222 -7.47 10.98 -16.58
CA VAL A 222 -7.90 9.95 -15.62
C VAL A 222 -8.47 10.58 -14.35
N GLY A 223 -9.51 9.96 -13.81
CA GLY A 223 -10.14 10.33 -12.55
C GLY A 223 -9.80 9.36 -11.43
N PHE A 224 -9.41 9.90 -10.29
CA PHE A 224 -9.17 9.16 -9.05
C PHE A 224 -10.26 9.51 -8.05
N GLN A 225 -11.08 8.53 -7.67
CA GLN A 225 -12.24 8.77 -6.82
C GLN A 225 -11.85 9.24 -5.41
N PHE A 226 -10.86 8.61 -4.76
CA PHE A 226 -10.46 8.89 -3.37
C PHE A 226 -11.58 8.72 -2.33
N HIS A 227 -12.32 7.61 -2.36
CA HIS A 227 -13.16 7.21 -1.22
C HIS A 227 -12.33 6.59 -0.09
N ILE A 228 -12.06 7.34 0.98
CA ILE A 228 -11.09 6.96 2.02
C ILE A 228 -11.79 6.57 3.33
N ASP A 229 -11.34 5.47 3.94
CA ASP A 229 -11.65 5.17 5.33
C ASP A 229 -10.74 5.96 6.28
N GLY A 230 -11.30 6.91 7.03
CA GLY A 230 -10.52 7.77 7.92
C GLY A 230 -9.89 7.04 9.12
N ASN A 231 -10.19 5.77 9.35
CA ASN A 231 -9.45 4.95 10.33
C ASN A 231 -8.01 4.69 9.88
N PHE A 232 -7.71 4.76 8.58
CA PHE A 232 -6.39 4.52 8.02
C PHE A 232 -5.79 5.81 7.47
N MET A 233 -4.46 5.93 7.51
CA MET A 233 -3.76 7.05 6.89
C MET A 233 -3.31 6.59 5.50
N PRO A 234 -3.64 7.32 4.43
CA PRO A 234 -3.12 7.00 3.11
C PRO A 234 -1.59 7.09 3.07
N ASP A 235 -0.97 6.26 2.24
CA ASP A 235 0.45 6.36 1.92
C ASP A 235 0.65 7.44 0.85
N PHE A 236 0.90 8.68 1.29
CA PHE A 236 1.10 9.81 0.39
C PHE A 236 2.34 9.67 -0.52
N ALA A 237 3.34 8.89 -0.13
CA ALA A 237 4.48 8.63 -1.00
C ALA A 237 4.07 7.70 -2.15
N SER A 238 3.37 6.61 -1.82
CA SER A 238 2.79 5.69 -2.81
C SER A 238 1.82 6.39 -3.75
N ILE A 239 0.94 7.26 -3.21
CA ILE A 239 0.04 8.09 -4.02
C ILE A 239 0.84 9.02 -4.95
N ASN A 240 1.83 9.73 -4.42
CA ASN A 240 2.66 10.63 -5.21
C ASN A 240 3.38 9.90 -6.35
N GLN A 241 3.96 8.72 -6.07
CA GLN A 241 4.61 7.87 -7.07
C GLN A 241 3.65 7.45 -8.17
N ASN A 242 2.44 7.03 -7.81
CA ASN A 242 1.43 6.60 -8.75
C ASN A 242 0.91 7.77 -9.61
N ILE A 243 0.59 8.90 -8.99
CA ILE A 243 0.20 10.13 -9.70
C ILE A 243 1.29 10.59 -10.65
N LYS A 244 2.56 10.51 -10.24
CA LYS A 244 3.69 10.88 -11.09
C LYS A 244 3.74 10.07 -12.38
N ARG A 245 3.57 8.75 -12.34
CA ARG A 245 3.59 7.93 -13.58
C ARG A 245 2.44 8.27 -14.52
N PHE A 246 1.24 8.59 -14.03
CA PHE A 246 0.15 9.06 -14.88
C PHE A 246 0.42 10.46 -15.44
N ALA A 247 1.04 11.33 -14.65
CA ALA A 247 1.44 12.67 -15.10
C ALA A 247 2.50 12.62 -16.20
N ASP A 248 3.45 11.68 -16.10
CA ASP A 248 4.50 11.47 -17.10
C ASP A 248 3.94 10.94 -18.44
N LEU A 249 2.70 10.42 -18.47
CA LEU A 249 1.98 10.10 -19.72
C LEU A 249 1.45 11.36 -20.43
N GLY A 250 1.45 12.52 -19.77
CA GLY A 250 0.92 13.77 -20.32
C GLY A 250 -0.60 13.91 -20.25
N LEU A 251 -1.26 13.06 -19.46
CA LEU A 251 -2.71 13.11 -19.22
C LEU A 251 -3.09 14.15 -18.17
N ASP A 252 -4.30 14.68 -18.30
CA ASP A 252 -4.96 15.37 -17.19
C ASP A 252 -5.30 14.37 -16.08
N ILE A 253 -5.22 14.84 -14.84
CA ILE A 253 -5.61 14.07 -13.66
C ILE A 253 -6.65 14.89 -12.89
N GLN A 254 -7.68 14.22 -12.36
CA GLN A 254 -8.65 14.84 -11.47
C GLN A 254 -8.85 13.97 -10.23
N ILE A 255 -9.01 14.63 -9.08
CA ILE A 255 -9.60 14.03 -7.87
C ILE A 255 -11.11 14.23 -8.00
N THR A 256 -11.88 13.15 -8.01
CA THR A 256 -13.23 13.17 -8.60
C THR A 256 -14.36 12.93 -7.63
N GLU A 257 -14.14 12.17 -6.55
CA GLU A 257 -15.20 11.72 -5.65
C GLU A 257 -14.73 11.70 -4.19
N LEU A 258 -13.89 12.67 -3.80
CA LEU A 258 -13.22 12.61 -2.51
C LEU A 258 -14.21 12.68 -1.34
N ASP A 259 -14.15 11.66 -0.48
CA ASP A 259 -14.68 11.69 0.87
C ASP A 259 -13.76 10.91 1.83
N VAL A 260 -13.84 11.23 3.12
CA VAL A 260 -13.05 10.57 4.16
C VAL A 260 -13.98 10.15 5.29
N ARG A 261 -14.66 9.02 5.15
CA ARG A 261 -15.68 8.57 6.12
C ARG A 261 -15.07 8.31 7.51
N LEU A 262 -15.81 8.67 8.56
CA LEU A 262 -15.44 8.45 9.96
C LEU A 262 -16.48 7.59 10.66
N LYS A 263 -16.05 6.83 11.69
CA LYS A 263 -17.00 6.22 12.63
C LYS A 263 -17.76 7.31 13.36
N VAL A 264 -19.09 7.16 13.49
CA VAL A 264 -19.95 8.14 14.17
C VAL A 264 -20.31 7.69 15.59
N PRO A 265 -20.25 8.58 16.61
CA PRO A 265 -19.78 9.97 16.52
C PRO A 265 -18.24 10.06 16.35
N PRO A 266 -17.73 11.02 15.53
CA PRO A 266 -16.30 11.15 15.32
C PRO A 266 -15.60 11.73 16.57
N THR A 267 -14.40 11.23 16.86
CA THR A 267 -13.52 11.82 17.88
C THR A 267 -12.77 13.02 17.31
N GLU A 268 -12.25 13.89 18.18
CA GLU A 268 -11.39 15.01 17.77
C GLU A 268 -10.16 14.53 16.98
N ASN A 269 -9.54 13.42 17.42
CA ASN A 269 -8.41 12.82 16.71
C ASN A 269 -8.81 12.35 15.29
N ALA A 270 -10.00 11.76 15.14
CA ALA A 270 -10.51 11.34 13.83
C ALA A 270 -10.74 12.54 12.90
N LEU A 271 -11.27 13.65 13.42
CA LEU A 271 -11.45 14.90 12.67
C LEU A 271 -10.12 15.54 12.27
N ASN A 272 -9.12 15.53 13.15
CA ASN A 272 -7.78 16.05 12.85
C ASN A 272 -7.06 15.18 11.80
N LYS A 273 -7.22 13.85 11.88
CA LYS A 273 -6.70 12.93 10.86
C LYS A 273 -7.39 13.16 9.51
N GLN A 274 -8.70 13.28 9.49
CA GLN A 274 -9.47 13.65 8.30
C GLN A 274 -8.95 14.97 7.70
N ALA A 275 -8.74 15.99 8.54
CA ALA A 275 -8.23 17.27 8.08
C ALA A 275 -6.85 17.17 7.42
N LYS A 276 -5.95 16.39 8.01
CA LYS A 276 -4.64 16.10 7.41
C LYS A 276 -4.79 15.42 6.05
N ILE A 277 -5.69 14.45 5.90
CA ILE A 277 -5.92 13.76 4.63
C ILE A 277 -6.38 14.75 3.55
N TYR A 278 -7.45 15.50 3.81
CA TYR A 278 -7.96 16.51 2.86
C TYR A 278 -6.89 17.54 2.48
N GLY A 279 -6.16 18.07 3.46
CA GLY A 279 -5.11 19.07 3.24
C GLY A 279 -3.93 18.54 2.41
N GLU A 280 -3.46 17.32 2.66
CA GLU A 280 -2.36 16.73 1.89
C GLU A 280 -2.77 16.39 0.44
N LEU A 281 -4.02 15.96 0.22
CA LEU A 281 -4.54 15.77 -1.14
C LEU A 281 -4.71 17.10 -1.90
N MET A 282 -5.05 18.19 -1.20
CA MET A 282 -5.07 19.52 -1.82
C MET A 282 -3.66 19.96 -2.21
N ARG A 283 -2.66 19.74 -1.34
CA ARG A 283 -1.25 19.98 -1.68
C ARG A 283 -0.77 19.12 -2.84
N LEU A 284 -1.26 17.88 -2.95
CA LEU A 284 -0.95 17.00 -4.07
C LEU A 284 -1.46 17.58 -5.38
N MET A 285 -2.71 18.05 -5.43
CA MET A 285 -3.23 18.77 -6.61
C MET A 285 -2.38 20.01 -6.95
N LEU A 286 -1.94 20.76 -5.95
CA LEU A 286 -1.14 21.98 -6.15
C LEU A 286 0.29 21.69 -6.61
N ALA A 287 0.84 20.51 -6.27
CA ALA A 287 2.19 20.09 -6.65
C ALA A 287 2.33 19.78 -8.15
N TYR A 288 1.24 19.37 -8.79
CA TYR A 288 1.24 18.96 -10.19
C TYR A 288 0.42 19.92 -11.04
N LYS A 289 0.94 20.32 -12.20
CA LYS A 289 0.21 21.21 -13.12
C LYS A 289 -1.01 20.52 -13.74
N ASN A 290 -0.86 19.23 -14.08
CA ASN A 290 -1.86 18.43 -14.77
C ASN A 290 -2.96 17.84 -13.86
N ILE A 291 -2.84 17.96 -12.52
CA ILE A 291 -3.98 17.68 -11.62
C ILE A 291 -4.83 18.93 -11.53
N ASN A 292 -5.97 19.01 -12.21
CA ASN A 292 -6.66 20.28 -12.43
C ASN A 292 -8.00 20.46 -11.70
N ALA A 293 -8.52 19.41 -11.05
CA ALA A 293 -9.76 19.47 -10.28
C ALA A 293 -9.69 18.67 -8.96
N TYR A 294 -10.36 19.21 -7.94
CA TYR A 294 -10.57 18.62 -6.62
C TYR A 294 -12.08 18.57 -6.33
N ILE A 295 -12.71 17.46 -6.66
CA ILE A 295 -14.16 17.26 -6.55
C ILE A 295 -14.43 16.30 -5.39
N MET A 296 -15.24 16.77 -4.44
CA MET A 296 -15.68 15.97 -3.30
C MET A 296 -17.00 15.28 -3.61
N TRP A 297 -17.25 14.09 -3.05
CA TRP A 297 -18.53 13.38 -3.24
C TRP A 297 -19.61 13.91 -2.28
N GLY A 298 -19.95 15.18 -2.49
CA GLY A 298 -20.75 16.01 -1.62
C GLY A 298 -19.92 17.08 -0.89
N LEU A 299 -20.59 18.06 -0.29
CA LEU A 299 -19.94 19.13 0.49
C LEU A 299 -20.39 19.16 1.96
N TYR A 300 -21.63 18.72 2.22
CA TYR A 300 -22.38 18.93 3.46
C TYR A 300 -22.84 17.57 4.00
N ASP A 301 -22.40 17.19 5.20
CA ASP A 301 -22.62 15.86 5.81
C ASP A 301 -24.11 15.45 5.83
N LYS A 302 -25.02 16.43 5.96
CA LYS A 302 -26.49 16.23 5.92
C LYS A 302 -26.99 15.53 4.64
N HIS A 303 -26.29 15.71 3.52
CA HIS A 303 -26.64 15.15 2.21
C HIS A 303 -25.71 14.02 1.78
N SER A 304 -24.80 13.55 2.65
CA SER A 304 -23.81 12.54 2.32
C SER A 304 -24.45 11.17 2.06
N TRP A 305 -23.94 10.46 1.06
CA TRP A 305 -24.27 9.08 0.76
C TRP A 305 -23.72 8.07 1.79
N VAL A 306 -22.63 8.43 2.49
CA VAL A 306 -21.84 7.54 3.36
C VAL A 306 -22.70 6.79 4.40
N PRO A 307 -23.62 7.44 5.14
CA PRO A 307 -24.40 6.74 6.15
C PRO A 307 -25.31 5.63 5.59
N ASN A 308 -25.74 5.76 4.33
CA ASN A 308 -26.56 4.75 3.67
C ASN A 308 -25.72 3.59 3.14
N ALA A 309 -24.50 3.87 2.68
CA ALA A 309 -23.58 2.87 2.14
C ALA A 309 -22.82 2.10 3.22
N TYR A 310 -22.51 2.75 4.36
CA TYR A 310 -21.64 2.20 5.41
C TYR A 310 -22.26 2.39 6.79
N ALA A 311 -22.88 1.32 7.31
CA ALA A 311 -23.50 1.34 8.63
C ALA A 311 -22.49 1.73 9.73
N GLY A 312 -22.84 2.72 10.56
CA GLY A 312 -21.98 3.23 11.64
C GLY A 312 -20.88 4.21 11.18
N TYR A 313 -20.86 4.57 9.90
CA TYR A 313 -19.98 5.59 9.34
C TYR A 313 -20.77 6.81 8.85
N GLY A 314 -20.09 7.94 8.78
CA GLY A 314 -20.64 9.23 8.36
C GLY A 314 -19.57 10.30 8.49
N ALA A 315 -20.00 11.56 8.65
CA ALA A 315 -19.11 12.70 8.85
C ALA A 315 -17.94 12.74 7.83
N GLY A 316 -18.20 12.37 6.58
CA GLY A 316 -17.19 12.16 5.55
C GLY A 316 -16.72 13.44 4.85
N LEU A 317 -17.51 14.52 4.93
CA LEU A 317 -17.36 15.74 4.13
C LEU A 317 -16.77 16.89 4.96
N ILE A 318 -16.60 18.06 4.37
CA ILE A 318 -15.87 19.17 5.03
C ILE A 318 -16.77 20.13 5.83
N ILE A 319 -18.10 20.00 5.70
CA ILE A 319 -19.10 20.77 6.45
C ILE A 319 -19.99 19.81 7.23
N ASP A 320 -20.13 20.03 8.54
CA ASP A 320 -20.96 19.19 9.42
C ASP A 320 -22.46 19.36 9.15
N GLU A 321 -23.31 18.52 9.74
CA GLU A 321 -24.79 18.55 9.58
C GLU A 321 -25.48 19.83 10.08
N LYS A 322 -24.74 20.74 10.75
CA LYS A 322 -25.22 22.04 11.25
C LYS A 322 -24.67 23.21 10.43
N ALA A 323 -24.20 22.93 9.22
CA ALA A 323 -23.58 23.89 8.30
C ALA A 323 -22.33 24.59 8.86
N LYS A 324 -21.61 23.94 9.79
CA LYS A 324 -20.34 24.48 10.31
C LYS A 324 -19.14 23.85 9.59
N PRO A 325 -18.15 24.64 9.19
CA PRO A 325 -16.89 24.12 8.67
C PRO A 325 -16.20 23.21 9.69
N LYS A 326 -15.77 22.04 9.23
CA LYS A 326 -14.97 21.08 10.02
C LYS A 326 -13.48 21.42 9.89
N PRO A 327 -12.59 20.84 10.74
CA PRO A 327 -11.14 20.98 10.59
C PRO A 327 -10.64 20.72 9.15
N ALA A 328 -11.28 19.81 8.42
CA ALA A 328 -10.96 19.53 7.02
C ALA A 328 -11.15 20.72 6.07
N TYR A 329 -12.20 21.53 6.26
CA TYR A 329 -12.41 22.75 5.49
C TYR A 329 -11.20 23.69 5.63
N PHE A 330 -10.76 23.90 6.86
CA PHE A 330 -9.64 24.79 7.15
C PHE A 330 -8.33 24.24 6.61
N ALA A 331 -8.08 22.93 6.70
CA ALA A 331 -6.88 22.32 6.13
C ALA A 331 -6.79 22.48 4.60
N ILE A 332 -7.91 22.38 3.88
CA ILE A 332 -7.96 22.66 2.43
C ILE A 332 -7.68 24.14 2.17
N ARG A 333 -8.35 25.04 2.89
CA ARG A 333 -8.18 26.49 2.75
C ARG A 333 -6.72 26.89 2.99
N ASP A 334 -6.11 26.37 4.04
CA ASP A 334 -4.73 26.70 4.42
C ASP A 334 -3.75 26.20 3.34
N ALA A 335 -3.93 24.99 2.80
CA ALA A 335 -3.15 24.50 1.66
C ALA A 335 -3.28 25.39 0.41
N LEU A 336 -4.48 25.94 0.13
CA LEU A 336 -4.69 26.87 -0.99
C LEU A 336 -4.03 28.25 -0.78
N MET A 337 -3.79 28.65 0.47
CA MET A 337 -3.12 29.92 0.80
C MET A 337 -1.60 29.80 0.80
N GLU A 338 -1.06 28.59 0.95
CA GLU A 338 0.38 28.29 0.89
C GLU A 338 0.96 28.48 -0.52
N GLU A 339 2.30 28.55 -0.62
CA GLU A 339 2.97 28.39 -1.91
C GLU A 339 2.75 26.97 -2.45
N ASN A 340 2.69 26.82 -3.78
CA ASN A 340 2.51 25.49 -4.35
C ASN A 340 3.76 24.64 -4.04
N PRO A 341 3.60 23.46 -3.42
CA PRO A 341 4.73 22.57 -3.21
C PRO A 341 5.28 22.04 -4.55
N SER A 342 6.52 21.56 -4.57
CA SER A 342 6.99 20.69 -5.65
C SER A 342 6.49 19.25 -5.42
N PRO A 343 6.50 18.38 -6.45
CA PRO A 343 6.26 16.95 -6.27
C PRO A 343 7.09 16.29 -5.14
N ASP A 344 8.33 16.72 -4.98
CA ASP A 344 9.28 16.22 -3.97
C ASP A 344 8.85 16.54 -2.51
N TYR A 345 7.86 17.42 -2.31
CA TYR A 345 7.28 17.66 -0.98
C TYR A 345 6.80 16.36 -0.32
N PHE A 346 6.33 15.40 -1.12
CA PHE A 346 5.83 14.11 -0.62
C PHE A 346 6.96 13.13 -0.26
N ASP A 347 8.23 13.46 -0.52
CA ASP A 347 9.38 12.65 -0.13
C ASP A 347 9.58 12.61 1.39
N LYS A 348 8.94 13.52 2.14
CA LYS A 348 8.86 13.42 3.60
C LYS A 348 8.03 12.22 4.08
N TYR A 349 7.15 11.68 3.22
CA TYR A 349 6.38 10.47 3.47
C TYR A 349 7.08 9.23 2.94
N ILE A 350 8.02 9.40 1.99
CA ILE A 350 8.99 8.36 1.71
C ILE A 350 9.73 8.17 3.02
N THR A 351 9.62 6.99 3.60
CA THR A 351 10.57 6.60 4.63
C THR A 351 11.94 6.71 3.99
N LYS A 352 12.71 7.78 4.29
CA LYS A 352 13.98 8.12 3.64
C LYS A 352 14.87 6.89 3.55
N SER A 353 14.76 6.23 2.42
CA SER A 353 15.40 5.00 2.03
C SER A 353 15.79 5.15 0.57
N GLU A 354 16.50 6.23 0.27
CA GLU A 354 17.37 6.23 -0.92
C GLU A 354 18.52 5.21 -0.77
N GLY A 355 18.62 4.50 0.36
CA GLY A 355 19.28 3.21 0.47
C GLY A 355 18.26 2.09 0.57
N ARG A 356 18.48 1.03 -0.20
CA ARG A 356 17.92 -0.30 0.03
C ARG A 356 17.93 -0.59 1.54
N VAL A 357 16.75 -0.70 2.15
CA VAL A 357 16.60 -0.79 3.62
C VAL A 357 17.01 -2.20 4.08
N PHE A 358 16.76 -3.21 3.24
CA PHE A 358 17.06 -4.62 3.44
C PHE A 358 17.73 -5.21 2.17
N PRO A 359 18.79 -6.03 2.28
CA PRO A 359 19.53 -6.57 1.15
C PRO A 359 18.66 -7.59 0.40
N ALA A 360 18.83 -7.67 -0.90
CA ALA A 360 18.21 -8.76 -1.63
C ALA A 360 18.76 -10.12 -1.19
N PHE A 361 17.89 -11.13 -1.20
CA PHE A 361 18.28 -12.53 -1.25
C PHE A 361 19.16 -12.81 -2.47
N ARG A 362 19.95 -13.87 -2.44
CA ARG A 362 20.91 -14.19 -3.49
C ARG A 362 20.55 -15.49 -4.17
N ALA A 363 20.50 -15.47 -5.50
CA ALA A 363 20.35 -16.66 -6.33
C ALA A 363 21.62 -16.86 -7.17
N VAL A 364 22.30 -17.98 -6.94
CA VAL A 364 23.52 -18.33 -7.68
C VAL A 364 23.18 -18.95 -9.04
N LYS A 365 24.05 -18.76 -10.02
CA LYS A 365 23.91 -19.39 -11.33
C LYS A 365 24.32 -20.86 -11.23
N THR A 366 23.55 -21.75 -11.86
CA THR A 366 23.97 -23.14 -12.11
C THR A 366 24.47 -23.29 -13.55
N ALA A 367 25.51 -24.10 -13.76
CA ALA A 367 26.07 -24.37 -15.08
C ALA A 367 25.14 -25.22 -15.96
N ASN A 368 24.39 -26.14 -15.33
CA ASN A 368 23.48 -27.06 -16.00
C ASN A 368 22.06 -26.91 -15.43
N GLU A 369 21.06 -27.26 -16.23
CA GLU A 369 19.68 -27.42 -15.72
C GLU A 369 19.66 -28.45 -14.58
N LEU A 370 18.93 -28.14 -13.51
CA LEU A 370 18.79 -29.05 -12.37
C LEU A 370 17.68 -30.07 -12.62
N ILE A 371 17.87 -31.29 -12.13
CA ILE A 371 16.85 -32.34 -12.16
C ILE A 371 15.88 -32.05 -11.02
N ILE A 372 14.61 -31.84 -11.37
CA ILE A 372 13.53 -31.67 -10.39
C ILE A 372 12.75 -32.99 -10.31
N ASP A 373 13.09 -33.82 -9.33
CA ASP A 373 12.50 -35.14 -9.10
C ASP A 373 12.07 -35.39 -7.63
N GLY A 374 12.22 -34.38 -6.78
CA GLY A 374 11.87 -34.43 -5.37
C GLY A 374 12.99 -35.02 -4.51
N ASN A 375 14.16 -35.31 -5.08
CA ASN A 375 15.34 -35.79 -4.39
C ASN A 375 16.50 -34.79 -4.54
N ALA A 376 16.45 -33.73 -3.74
CA ALA A 376 17.47 -32.68 -3.73
C ALA A 376 18.86 -33.19 -3.29
N ASP A 377 19.72 -33.56 -4.24
CA ASP A 377 21.10 -33.96 -3.97
C ASP A 377 21.89 -32.75 -3.42
N GLU A 378 22.49 -32.91 -2.24
CA GLU A 378 23.28 -31.85 -1.61
C GLU A 378 24.40 -31.32 -2.51
N LYS A 379 24.94 -32.14 -3.42
CA LYS A 379 26.00 -31.73 -4.36
C LYS A 379 25.52 -30.70 -5.36
N ASP A 380 24.30 -30.84 -5.86
CA ASP A 380 23.71 -29.93 -6.85
C ASP A 380 23.44 -28.56 -6.22
N TRP A 381 23.08 -28.56 -4.94
CA TRP A 381 22.73 -27.37 -4.16
C TRP A 381 23.87 -26.85 -3.26
N ALA A 382 25.08 -27.38 -3.41
CA ALA A 382 26.22 -27.08 -2.52
C ALA A 382 26.62 -25.59 -2.55
N ASN A 383 26.41 -24.93 -3.69
CA ASN A 383 26.78 -23.52 -3.88
C ASN A 383 25.64 -22.55 -3.53
N ALA A 384 24.41 -23.04 -3.37
CA ALA A 384 23.24 -22.21 -3.10
C ALA A 384 23.23 -21.68 -1.66
N PHE A 385 22.68 -20.49 -1.47
CA PHE A 385 22.45 -19.94 -0.14
C PHE A 385 21.26 -20.64 0.51
N THR A 386 21.40 -20.99 1.79
CA THR A 386 20.30 -21.55 2.58
C THR A 386 19.70 -20.46 3.46
N TYR A 387 18.38 -20.28 3.35
CA TYR A 387 17.62 -19.29 4.11
C TYR A 387 16.53 -19.98 4.92
N PRO A 388 16.32 -19.65 6.20
CA PRO A 388 15.18 -20.14 6.95
C PRO A 388 13.92 -19.37 6.55
N PHE A 389 12.76 -19.97 6.80
CA PHE A 389 11.54 -19.20 6.97
C PHE A 389 11.44 -18.63 8.38
N LEU A 390 10.89 -17.43 8.49
CA LEU A 390 10.62 -16.72 9.72
C LEU A 390 9.13 -16.71 10.01
N TYR A 391 8.79 -16.74 11.30
CA TYR A 391 7.40 -16.64 11.70
C TYR A 391 6.81 -15.30 11.31
N ASN A 392 5.57 -15.36 10.82
CA ASN A 392 4.76 -14.21 10.54
C ASN A 392 3.32 -14.42 11.04
N GLN A 393 2.69 -13.32 11.48
CA GLN A 393 1.30 -13.30 11.88
C GLN A 393 0.39 -13.30 10.64
N LEU A 394 -0.57 -14.21 10.61
CA LEU A 394 -1.55 -14.32 9.52
C LEU A 394 -2.75 -13.37 9.70
N ASP A 395 -3.09 -13.05 10.94
CA ASP A 395 -4.22 -12.18 11.24
C ASP A 395 -3.89 -11.25 12.43
N PRO A 396 -4.63 -10.14 12.62
CA PRO A 396 -4.32 -9.16 13.66
C PRO A 396 -4.72 -9.60 15.08
N TYR A 397 -5.26 -10.81 15.25
CA TYR A 397 -5.80 -11.33 16.50
C TYR A 397 -4.96 -12.47 17.09
N ASP A 398 -4.24 -13.25 16.26
CA ASP A 398 -3.26 -14.24 16.73
C ASP A 398 -1.82 -13.75 16.55
N LEU A 399 -1.24 -13.24 17.63
CA LEU A 399 0.10 -12.65 17.67
C LEU A 399 1.16 -13.64 18.22
N ARG A 400 0.84 -14.94 18.31
CA ARG A 400 1.65 -15.97 18.97
C ARG A 400 2.52 -16.74 17.99
N VAL A 401 3.83 -16.80 18.27
CA VAL A 401 4.78 -17.69 17.57
C VAL A 401 4.45 -19.16 17.86
N PRO A 402 4.63 -20.10 16.91
CA PRO A 402 4.59 -21.53 17.17
C PRO A 402 5.45 -21.89 18.39
N GLN A 403 4.90 -22.70 19.29
CA GLN A 403 5.58 -23.03 20.56
C GLN A 403 6.80 -23.95 20.36
N SER A 404 6.95 -24.50 19.16
CA SER A 404 7.97 -25.49 18.82
C SER A 404 8.19 -25.52 17.31
N GLN A 405 9.43 -25.71 16.86
CA GLN A 405 9.75 -25.99 15.44
C GLN A 405 9.34 -27.41 15.00
N LYS A 406 8.72 -28.19 15.89
CA LYS A 406 8.02 -29.42 15.49
C LYS A 406 6.66 -29.12 14.89
N ASP A 407 6.06 -27.98 15.27
CA ASP A 407 4.77 -27.50 14.78
C ASP A 407 4.93 -27.09 13.31
N VAL A 408 5.75 -26.08 13.05
CA VAL A 408 6.08 -25.68 11.68
C VAL A 408 7.49 -25.09 11.63
N TYR A 409 8.24 -25.49 10.62
CA TYR A 409 9.56 -24.94 10.33
C TYR A 409 9.93 -25.22 8.88
N GLY A 410 10.80 -24.39 8.31
CA GLY A 410 11.39 -24.72 7.03
C GLY A 410 12.60 -23.90 6.67
N SER A 411 13.29 -24.35 5.64
CA SER A 411 14.37 -23.61 4.98
C SER A 411 14.25 -23.75 3.48
N TRP A 412 14.98 -22.91 2.76
CA TRP A 412 14.94 -22.93 1.31
C TRP A 412 16.25 -22.51 0.67
N LYS A 413 16.43 -22.93 -0.58
CA LYS A 413 17.55 -22.61 -1.46
C LYS A 413 17.04 -22.23 -2.84
N ILE A 414 17.74 -21.33 -3.52
CA ILE A 414 17.42 -20.93 -4.90
C ILE A 414 18.68 -20.85 -5.76
N MET A 415 18.54 -21.31 -7.00
CA MET A 415 19.51 -21.18 -8.08
C MET A 415 18.80 -20.78 -9.37
N TYR A 416 19.54 -20.42 -10.42
CA TYR A 416 18.95 -20.10 -11.71
C TYR A 416 19.83 -20.51 -12.90
N ASN A 417 19.22 -20.72 -14.06
CA ASN A 417 19.89 -20.87 -15.36
C ASN A 417 19.07 -20.17 -16.45
N GLY A 418 19.65 -19.19 -17.15
CA GLY A 418 18.92 -18.38 -18.13
C GLY A 418 17.77 -17.61 -17.46
N ASN A 419 16.54 -17.89 -17.89
CA ASN A 419 15.30 -17.36 -17.29
C ASN A 419 14.59 -18.36 -16.36
N LYS A 420 15.14 -19.56 -16.15
CA LYS A 420 14.61 -20.57 -15.25
C LYS A 420 15.13 -20.38 -13.84
N LEU A 421 14.21 -20.38 -12.89
CA LEU A 421 14.45 -20.37 -11.47
C LEU A 421 14.26 -21.77 -10.90
N TYR A 422 15.21 -22.24 -10.12
CA TYR A 422 15.15 -23.51 -9.40
C TYR A 422 15.13 -23.26 -7.91
N GLY A 423 14.41 -24.07 -7.14
CA GLY A 423 14.53 -24.01 -5.69
C GLY A 423 14.25 -25.33 -4.97
N VAL A 424 14.70 -25.38 -3.72
CA VAL A 424 14.41 -26.43 -2.76
C VAL A 424 13.71 -25.80 -1.57
N VAL A 425 12.63 -26.43 -1.12
CA VAL A 425 11.92 -26.09 0.11
C VAL A 425 12.00 -27.30 1.05
N ASN A 426 12.66 -27.13 2.18
CA ASN A 426 12.64 -28.09 3.27
C ASN A 426 11.54 -27.67 4.26
N ARG A 427 10.68 -28.61 4.62
CA ARG A 427 9.54 -28.43 5.51
C ARG A 427 9.64 -29.44 6.66
N LYS A 428 9.29 -28.95 7.84
CA LYS A 428 9.02 -29.76 9.02
C LYS A 428 7.70 -29.31 9.61
N ASP A 429 6.90 -30.30 9.97
CA ASP A 429 5.51 -30.14 10.33
C ASP A 429 5.07 -31.34 11.17
N ASP A 430 4.18 -31.14 12.14
CA ASP A 430 3.62 -32.22 12.96
C ASP A 430 2.37 -32.85 12.35
N VAL A 431 1.58 -32.10 11.56
CA VAL A 431 0.36 -32.61 10.93
C VAL A 431 0.21 -32.09 9.50
N THR A 432 0.29 -33.00 8.52
CA THR A 432 0.18 -32.63 7.12
C THR A 432 -1.24 -32.79 6.58
N ILE A 433 -1.84 -31.68 6.15
CA ILE A 433 -3.17 -31.50 5.58
C ILE A 433 -3.05 -31.12 4.10
N THR A 434 -3.32 -32.07 3.22
CA THR A 434 -3.28 -31.87 1.75
C THR A 434 -4.66 -31.61 1.12
N SER A 435 -5.73 -31.59 1.93
CA SER A 435 -7.09 -31.33 1.47
C SER A 435 -7.97 -30.81 2.60
N ASN A 436 -8.57 -29.62 2.43
CA ASN A 436 -9.41 -28.97 3.46
C ASN A 436 -10.56 -28.13 2.87
N GLY A 437 -11.18 -28.58 1.78
CA GLY A 437 -12.28 -27.84 1.10
C GLY A 437 -11.77 -26.73 0.19
N ASN A 438 -10.97 -25.79 0.72
CA ASN A 438 -10.26 -24.78 -0.05
C ASN A 438 -8.77 -25.12 -0.16
N ILE A 439 -8.18 -24.95 -1.34
CA ILE A 439 -6.77 -25.31 -1.56
C ILE A 439 -5.79 -24.40 -0.80
N TRP A 440 -6.15 -23.14 -0.53
CA TRP A 440 -5.32 -22.24 0.27
C TRP A 440 -5.34 -22.58 1.77
N GLU A 441 -6.23 -23.46 2.23
CA GLU A 441 -6.31 -23.98 3.60
C GLU A 441 -5.61 -25.33 3.74
N THR A 442 -4.60 -25.58 2.91
CA THR A 442 -3.77 -26.78 2.93
C THR A 442 -2.31 -26.43 3.19
N ASP A 443 -1.57 -27.42 3.65
CA ASP A 443 -0.12 -27.36 3.73
C ASP A 443 0.47 -27.24 2.34
N CYS A 444 1.11 -26.12 2.10
CA CYS A 444 1.66 -25.76 0.81
C CYS A 444 2.84 -24.81 0.99
N PHE A 445 3.67 -24.70 -0.04
CA PHE A 445 4.46 -23.51 -0.22
C PHE A 445 3.90 -22.66 -1.38
N GLU A 446 4.10 -21.35 -1.26
CA GLU A 446 3.66 -20.35 -2.22
C GLU A 446 4.86 -19.53 -2.69
N LEU A 447 4.96 -19.31 -3.99
CA LEU A 447 5.98 -18.49 -4.62
C LEU A 447 5.38 -17.17 -5.08
N PHE A 448 6.04 -16.06 -4.80
CA PHE A 448 5.60 -14.74 -5.23
C PHE A 448 6.76 -13.98 -5.86
N PHE A 449 6.51 -13.34 -7.00
CA PHE A 449 7.53 -12.50 -7.62
C PHE A 449 6.92 -11.38 -8.43
N ASN A 450 7.68 -10.29 -8.58
CA ASN A 450 7.37 -9.16 -9.45
C ASN A 450 8.54 -8.95 -10.41
N VAL A 451 8.32 -9.25 -11.69
CA VAL A 451 9.29 -9.09 -12.77
C VAL A 451 8.76 -8.03 -13.73
N GLY A 452 9.48 -6.90 -13.86
CA GLY A 452 9.08 -5.82 -14.79
C GLY A 452 7.72 -5.20 -14.49
N GLY A 453 7.26 -5.21 -13.24
CA GLY A 453 5.94 -4.71 -12.84
C GLY A 453 4.79 -5.71 -12.97
N LYS A 454 5.07 -6.95 -13.40
CA LYS A 454 4.11 -8.05 -13.43
C LYS A 454 4.31 -8.95 -12.21
N TRP A 455 3.32 -8.97 -11.33
CA TRP A 455 3.31 -9.88 -10.19
C TRP A 455 2.64 -11.23 -10.54
N SER A 456 3.18 -12.31 -9.96
CA SER A 456 2.63 -13.66 -10.03
C SER A 456 2.64 -14.33 -8.65
N GLN A 457 1.68 -15.22 -8.42
CA GLN A 457 1.63 -16.16 -7.30
C GLN A 457 1.51 -17.58 -7.82
N TYR A 458 2.39 -18.47 -7.35
CA TYR A 458 2.32 -19.90 -7.59
C TYR A 458 2.18 -20.66 -6.27
N ARG A 459 1.52 -21.81 -6.29
CA ARG A 459 1.25 -22.62 -5.09
C ARG A 459 1.46 -24.09 -5.40
N ALA A 460 2.16 -24.79 -4.52
CA ALA A 460 2.31 -26.24 -4.56
C ALA A 460 1.89 -26.83 -3.21
N VAL A 461 0.78 -27.58 -3.22
CA VAL A 461 0.30 -28.34 -2.06
C VAL A 461 1.26 -29.50 -1.81
N VAL A 462 1.49 -29.86 -0.54
CA VAL A 462 2.35 -30.99 -0.18
C VAL A 462 1.91 -32.26 -0.93
N GLY A 463 2.87 -32.90 -1.61
CA GLY A 463 2.63 -34.09 -2.43
C GLY A 463 2.04 -33.83 -3.83
N SER A 464 1.87 -32.57 -4.23
CA SER A 464 1.34 -32.18 -5.54
C SER A 464 2.29 -31.26 -6.30
N ASP A 465 2.17 -31.28 -7.63
CA ASP A 465 2.77 -30.26 -8.50
C ASP A 465 2.12 -28.88 -8.27
N TRP A 466 2.58 -27.87 -9.00
CA TRP A 466 1.94 -26.56 -9.07
C TRP A 466 0.43 -26.70 -9.27
N GLN A 467 -0.31 -25.81 -8.61
CA GLN A 467 -1.76 -25.75 -8.72
C GLN A 467 -2.17 -25.62 -10.20
N ARG A 468 -3.01 -26.54 -10.67
CA ARG A 468 -3.28 -26.75 -12.11
C ARG A 468 -3.85 -25.53 -12.84
N ASP A 469 -4.64 -24.70 -12.17
CA ASP A 469 -5.26 -23.49 -12.73
C ASP A 469 -4.31 -22.27 -12.78
N MET A 470 -3.08 -22.39 -12.25
CA MET A 470 -2.09 -21.30 -12.26
C MET A 470 -1.23 -21.25 -13.53
N ASN A 471 -1.31 -22.27 -14.42
CA ASN A 471 -0.54 -22.36 -15.67
C ASN A 471 0.95 -22.03 -15.50
N VAL A 472 1.59 -22.63 -14.49
CA VAL A 472 3.00 -22.36 -14.17
C VAL A 472 3.91 -22.97 -15.24
N PRO A 473 4.83 -22.20 -15.84
CA PRO A 473 5.78 -22.73 -16.82
C PRO A 473 6.94 -23.44 -16.10
N GLY A 474 6.67 -24.62 -15.56
CA GLY A 474 7.60 -25.41 -14.77
C GLY A 474 6.88 -26.49 -13.97
N LYS A 475 7.55 -27.07 -12.99
CA LYS A 475 7.00 -28.12 -12.12
C LYS A 475 7.53 -28.02 -10.70
N ALA A 476 6.75 -28.51 -9.75
CA ALA A 476 7.12 -28.75 -8.36
C ALA A 476 6.99 -30.25 -8.06
N VAL A 477 7.98 -30.84 -7.39
CA VAL A 477 8.01 -32.26 -7.08
C VAL A 477 8.39 -32.44 -5.62
N TRP A 478 7.52 -33.10 -4.86
CA TRP A 478 7.75 -33.45 -3.47
C TRP A 478 8.37 -34.83 -3.35
N ASN A 479 9.24 -35.01 -2.35
CA ASN A 479 9.61 -36.35 -1.92
C ASN A 479 8.39 -37.10 -1.35
N LYS A 480 8.53 -38.42 -1.22
CA LYS A 480 7.46 -39.30 -0.74
C LYS A 480 6.95 -38.90 0.65
N GLU A 481 7.83 -38.38 1.49
CA GLU A 481 7.54 -37.96 2.86
C GLU A 481 6.88 -36.58 2.96
N GLY A 482 6.83 -35.79 1.86
CA GLY A 482 6.27 -34.43 1.87
C GLY A 482 7.11 -33.41 2.66
N THR A 483 8.38 -33.71 2.92
CA THR A 483 9.30 -32.90 3.73
C THR A 483 10.28 -32.09 2.88
N VAL A 484 10.47 -32.46 1.62
CA VAL A 484 11.32 -31.74 0.66
C VAL A 484 10.53 -31.54 -0.63
N CYS A 485 10.53 -30.32 -1.13
CA CYS A 485 10.04 -30.00 -2.47
C CYS A 485 11.14 -29.39 -3.30
N GLU A 486 11.34 -29.90 -4.51
CA GLU A 486 12.11 -29.25 -5.54
C GLU A 486 11.18 -28.59 -6.55
N PHE A 487 11.56 -27.43 -7.08
CA PHE A 487 10.77 -26.78 -8.11
C PHE A 487 11.62 -26.13 -9.19
N GLU A 488 11.03 -26.03 -10.38
CA GLU A 488 11.48 -25.13 -11.45
C GLU A 488 10.33 -24.23 -11.90
N VAL A 489 10.68 -23.02 -12.32
CA VAL A 489 9.76 -22.08 -12.96
C VAL A 489 10.48 -21.15 -13.93
N GLU A 490 9.92 -20.99 -15.12
CA GLU A 490 10.39 -20.02 -16.10
C GLU A 490 9.80 -18.63 -15.83
N LEU A 491 10.65 -17.63 -15.66
CA LEU A 491 10.23 -16.25 -15.39
C LEU A 491 10.07 -15.45 -16.69
N PRO A 492 9.14 -14.48 -16.75
CA PRO A 492 8.81 -13.73 -17.97
C PRO A 492 9.86 -12.65 -18.29
N THR A 493 11.11 -13.07 -18.46
CA THR A 493 12.28 -12.26 -18.82
C THR A 493 13.19 -13.08 -19.73
N GLU A 494 14.03 -12.43 -20.53
CA GLU A 494 14.99 -13.12 -21.39
C GLU A 494 16.12 -13.78 -20.60
N THR A 495 16.51 -13.16 -19.48
CA THR A 495 17.54 -13.67 -18.56
C THR A 495 17.31 -13.15 -17.16
N LEU A 496 17.76 -13.91 -16.16
CA LEU A 496 17.81 -13.47 -14.77
C LEU A 496 19.17 -12.91 -14.37
N SER A 497 20.22 -13.16 -15.16
CA SER A 497 21.61 -12.77 -14.86
C SER A 497 21.73 -11.29 -14.49
N GLY A 498 22.20 -11.01 -13.26
CA GLY A 498 22.39 -9.66 -12.74
C GLY A 498 21.12 -8.86 -12.41
N LEU A 499 19.92 -9.45 -12.54
CA LEU A 499 18.67 -8.76 -12.22
C LEU A 499 18.42 -8.73 -10.70
N THR A 500 17.69 -7.70 -10.26
CA THR A 500 16.96 -7.72 -8.98
C THR A 500 15.46 -7.70 -9.29
N ILE A 501 14.70 -8.60 -8.65
CA ILE A 501 13.24 -8.66 -8.80
C ILE A 501 12.57 -8.63 -7.43
N GLY A 502 11.31 -8.20 -7.39
CA GLY A 502 10.48 -8.37 -6.20
C GLY A 502 10.25 -9.86 -5.97
N TRP A 503 10.44 -10.32 -4.74
CA TRP A 503 10.46 -11.75 -4.43
C TRP A 503 9.92 -12.05 -3.04
N LEU A 504 9.17 -13.14 -2.92
CA LEU A 504 8.83 -13.75 -1.65
C LEU A 504 8.51 -15.24 -1.84
N MET A 505 8.60 -16.00 -0.75
CA MET A 505 8.04 -17.33 -0.66
C MET A 505 7.28 -17.44 0.66
N ALA A 506 6.35 -18.37 0.76
CA ALA A 506 5.66 -18.63 2.01
C ALA A 506 5.45 -20.12 2.23
N LEU A 507 5.56 -20.56 3.48
CA LEU A 507 5.27 -21.92 3.89
C LEU A 507 4.04 -21.88 4.81
N ALA A 508 2.93 -22.44 4.35
CA ALA A 508 1.67 -22.44 5.09
C ALA A 508 1.54 -23.72 5.93
N ASP A 509 1.02 -23.56 7.14
CA ASP A 509 0.57 -24.65 8.02
C ASP A 509 -0.93 -24.50 8.28
N ALA A 510 -1.67 -25.58 8.02
CA ALA A 510 -3.14 -25.61 7.95
C ALA A 510 -3.83 -26.25 9.18
N ASP A 511 -3.12 -26.45 10.28
CA ASP A 511 -3.59 -27.18 11.47
C ASP A 511 -4.69 -26.50 12.30
N ALA A 512 -5.31 -25.42 11.81
CA ALA A 512 -6.28 -24.67 12.60
C ALA A 512 -7.56 -25.51 12.85
N PRO A 513 -8.07 -25.57 14.09
CA PRO A 513 -9.21 -26.42 14.45
C PRO A 513 -10.53 -26.07 13.75
N ASN A 514 -10.63 -24.89 13.11
CA ASN A 514 -11.86 -24.35 12.51
C ASN A 514 -11.81 -24.22 10.98
N LYS A 515 -10.94 -24.97 10.27
CA LYS A 515 -10.70 -24.86 8.81
C LYS A 515 -10.12 -23.50 8.41
N GLY A 516 -8.80 -23.40 8.48
CA GLY A 516 -8.04 -22.20 8.16
C GLY A 516 -6.53 -22.46 8.31
N ARG A 517 -5.70 -21.48 7.92
CA ARG A 517 -4.25 -21.54 8.18
C ARG A 517 -3.98 -21.26 9.66
N LYS A 518 -3.24 -22.14 10.33
CA LYS A 518 -2.76 -21.94 11.70
C LYS A 518 -1.60 -20.95 11.73
N CYS A 519 -0.67 -21.09 10.79
CA CYS A 519 0.40 -20.13 10.62
C CYS A 519 0.92 -20.08 9.18
N GLN A 520 1.72 -19.06 8.89
CA GLN A 520 2.45 -19.00 7.64
C GLN A 520 3.81 -18.36 7.88
N LEU A 521 4.85 -19.04 7.41
CA LEU A 521 6.22 -18.59 7.53
C LEU A 521 6.67 -17.91 6.24
N TYR A 522 7.46 -16.85 6.36
CA TYR A 522 7.98 -16.04 5.25
C TYR A 522 9.49 -15.79 5.42
N PRO A 523 10.27 -15.56 4.35
CA PRO A 523 11.69 -15.22 4.45
C PRO A 523 12.00 -13.96 5.27
N ILE A 524 11.01 -13.09 5.46
CA ILE A 524 11.10 -11.87 6.28
C ILE A 524 9.89 -11.81 7.23
N SER A 525 10.14 -11.41 8.47
CA SER A 525 9.08 -11.20 9.46
C SER A 525 8.42 -9.83 9.29
N GLY A 526 7.16 -9.67 9.72
CA GLY A 526 6.36 -8.44 9.51
C GLY A 526 5.08 -8.71 8.72
N SER A 527 4.14 -7.76 8.65
CA SER A 527 2.80 -7.98 8.05
C SER A 527 2.83 -8.19 6.52
N ASN A 528 3.29 -9.36 6.07
CA ASN A 528 3.40 -9.71 4.66
C ASN A 528 2.02 -9.79 3.99
N THR A 529 1.90 -9.13 2.86
CA THR A 529 0.68 -9.07 2.03
C THR A 529 1.00 -9.44 0.58
N ALA A 530 1.97 -10.32 0.35
CA ALA A 530 2.45 -10.74 -0.97
C ALA A 530 1.35 -11.25 -1.90
N TRP A 531 0.32 -11.89 -1.33
CA TRP A 531 -0.88 -12.33 -2.06
C TRP A 531 -1.69 -11.16 -2.68
N THR A 532 -1.45 -9.92 -2.26
CA THR A 532 -2.02 -8.69 -2.83
C THR A 532 -1.11 -8.00 -3.83
N GLY A 533 0.02 -8.59 -4.23
CA GLY A 533 0.99 -7.90 -5.07
C GLY A 533 1.78 -6.80 -4.34
N LYS A 534 1.84 -6.83 -2.99
CA LYS A 534 2.56 -5.88 -2.14
C LYS A 534 3.41 -6.62 -1.10
N GLY A 535 4.30 -5.94 -0.40
CA GLY A 535 5.05 -6.58 0.68
C GLY A 535 6.20 -7.48 0.22
N PHE A 536 6.75 -7.27 -1.00
CA PHE A 536 7.86 -8.07 -1.49
C PHE A 536 9.16 -7.73 -0.78
N ALA A 537 9.93 -8.78 -0.48
CA ALA A 537 11.37 -8.67 -0.37
C ALA A 537 11.96 -8.58 -1.79
N GLU A 538 13.26 -8.80 -1.91
CA GLU A 538 13.97 -8.72 -3.18
C GLU A 538 14.89 -9.93 -3.32
N ILE A 539 15.11 -10.39 -4.54
CA ILE A 539 16.15 -11.36 -4.86
C ILE A 539 17.00 -10.80 -6.00
N THR A 540 18.32 -10.91 -5.84
CA THR A 540 19.32 -10.51 -6.83
C THR A 540 20.03 -11.76 -7.33
N PHE A 541 20.13 -11.86 -8.64
CA PHE A 541 20.77 -12.97 -9.33
C PHE A 541 22.24 -12.66 -9.59
N GLU A 542 23.09 -13.66 -9.38
CA GLU A 542 24.51 -13.60 -9.74
C GLU A 542 24.64 -13.28 -11.23
N ASN A 543 25.59 -12.44 -11.65
CA ASN A 543 25.80 -12.17 -13.07
C ASN A 543 26.71 -13.23 -13.72
N GLU A 544 26.99 -13.08 -15.01
CA GLU A 544 27.88 -13.99 -15.77
C GLU A 544 29.30 -14.09 -15.21
N ASP A 545 29.76 -13.07 -14.49
CA ASP A 545 31.10 -13.01 -13.90
C ASP A 545 31.15 -13.62 -12.48
N GLY A 546 30.04 -14.19 -11.99
CA GLY A 546 29.96 -14.69 -10.61
C GLY A 546 29.80 -13.59 -9.56
N VAL A 547 29.33 -12.41 -9.97
CA VAL A 547 29.23 -11.22 -9.11
C VAL A 547 27.77 -10.85 -8.89
N PHE A 548 27.42 -10.60 -7.64
CA PHE A 548 26.14 -10.01 -7.28
C PHE A 548 26.22 -8.48 -7.29
N VAL A 549 25.38 -7.84 -8.11
CA VAL A 549 25.22 -6.39 -8.12
C VAL A 549 23.76 -6.10 -7.84
N ASP A 550 23.46 -5.47 -6.72
CA ASP A 550 22.10 -5.07 -6.40
C ASP A 550 21.60 -4.00 -7.38
N GLY A 551 20.49 -4.31 -8.04
CA GLY A 551 19.76 -3.40 -8.91
C GLY A 551 18.97 -2.34 -8.11
N PRO A 552 18.10 -1.57 -8.80
CA PRO A 552 17.22 -0.62 -8.13
C PRO A 552 16.29 -1.33 -7.13
N ASN A 553 15.79 -0.57 -6.16
CA ASN A 553 14.77 -1.06 -5.22
C ASN A 553 13.48 -1.36 -6.01
N VAL A 554 13.03 -2.60 -5.93
CA VAL A 554 11.85 -3.16 -6.63
C VAL A 554 10.87 -3.81 -5.65
N GLY A 555 11.22 -3.86 -4.36
CA GLY A 555 10.38 -4.40 -3.29
C GLY A 555 9.70 -3.31 -2.45
N THR A 556 8.69 -3.71 -1.68
CA THR A 556 8.06 -2.87 -0.66
C THR A 556 8.09 -3.67 0.63
N ILE A 557 9.08 -3.44 1.48
CA ILE A 557 9.35 -4.31 2.63
C ILE A 557 8.18 -4.20 3.63
N PRO A 558 7.61 -5.32 4.12
CA PRO A 558 6.63 -5.32 5.19
C PRO A 558 7.20 -4.65 6.45
N PRO A 559 6.47 -3.71 7.08
CA PRO A 559 6.95 -3.11 8.32
C PRO A 559 6.78 -4.07 9.50
N PHE A 560 7.64 -3.90 10.51
CA PHE A 560 7.34 -4.29 11.88
C PHE A 560 6.30 -3.33 12.47
N ASN A 561 5.52 -3.79 13.42
CA ASN A 561 4.53 -2.99 14.13
C ASN A 561 4.87 -2.94 15.62
N ALA A 562 4.79 -1.75 16.20
CA ALA A 562 4.76 -1.57 17.65
C ALA A 562 3.37 -1.05 18.03
N LEU A 563 2.76 -1.67 19.04
CA LEU A 563 1.49 -1.19 19.59
C LEU A 563 1.71 -0.10 20.62
N SER A 564 0.86 0.93 20.59
CA SER A 564 0.77 1.90 21.67
C SER A 564 0.24 1.21 22.93
N ILE A 565 0.92 1.44 24.06
CA ILE A 565 0.40 1.08 25.38
C ILE A 565 -0.10 2.32 26.11
N THR A 566 -1.23 2.17 26.81
CA THR A 566 -1.77 3.25 27.65
C THR A 566 -0.96 3.40 28.94
N THR A 567 -0.99 4.60 29.53
CA THR A 567 -0.18 4.99 30.68
C THR A 567 -0.34 4.12 31.94
N LYS A 568 -1.38 3.27 32.02
CA LYS A 568 -1.63 2.39 33.18
C LYS A 568 -0.88 1.05 33.14
N ASN A 569 -0.34 0.66 31.98
CA ASN A 569 0.24 -0.68 31.75
C ASN A 569 1.71 -0.64 31.26
N LEU A 570 2.50 0.36 31.68
CA LEU A 570 3.91 0.43 31.31
C LEU A 570 4.69 -0.78 31.85
N PRO A 571 5.54 -1.44 31.02
CA PRO A 571 6.36 -2.56 31.49
C PRO A 571 7.41 -2.07 32.48
N LYS A 572 7.66 -2.85 33.53
CA LYS A 572 8.78 -2.61 34.43
C LYS A 572 10.02 -3.26 33.84
N ILE A 573 11.02 -2.45 33.52
CA ILE A 573 12.31 -2.95 33.04
C ILE A 573 13.10 -3.55 34.21
N ASP A 574 12.76 -4.80 34.57
CA ASP A 574 13.33 -5.55 35.70
C ASP A 574 13.82 -6.96 35.36
N GLY A 575 13.75 -7.35 34.08
CA GLY A 575 14.29 -8.60 33.55
C GLY A 575 13.40 -9.81 33.84
N LYS A 576 12.13 -9.60 34.16
CA LYS A 576 11.17 -10.67 34.49
C LYS A 576 10.06 -10.84 33.46
N ALA A 577 9.77 -9.82 32.64
CA ALA A 577 8.76 -9.86 31.58
C ALA A 577 7.38 -10.40 32.02
N LYS A 578 6.86 -9.91 33.15
CA LYS A 578 5.60 -10.44 33.75
C LYS A 578 4.34 -9.70 33.30
N GLU A 579 4.51 -8.54 32.68
CA GLU A 579 3.45 -7.61 32.37
C GLU A 579 2.58 -8.10 31.22
N ALA A 580 1.26 -7.91 31.36
CA ALA A 580 0.26 -8.38 30.40
C ALA A 580 0.44 -7.76 29.00
N CYS A 581 1.01 -6.55 28.91
CA CYS A 581 1.26 -5.86 27.63
C CYS A 581 2.14 -6.68 26.68
N TRP A 582 3.03 -7.53 27.19
CA TRP A 582 3.87 -8.39 26.35
C TRP A 582 3.10 -9.51 25.67
N LYS A 583 1.91 -9.87 26.16
CA LYS A 583 1.01 -10.85 25.50
C LYS A 583 0.23 -10.25 24.34
N GLU A 584 0.04 -8.93 24.38
CA GLU A 584 -0.68 -8.17 23.35
C GLU A 584 0.28 -7.65 22.27
N ALA A 585 1.57 -7.58 22.54
CA ALA A 585 2.58 -7.11 21.59
C ALA A 585 2.81 -8.09 20.44
N TYR A 586 3.08 -7.55 19.25
CA TYR A 586 3.59 -8.34 18.13
C TYR A 586 4.89 -9.05 18.51
N THR A 587 4.99 -10.33 18.16
CA THR A 587 6.18 -11.15 18.42
C THR A 587 6.87 -11.54 17.12
N TYR A 588 8.14 -11.20 16.99
CA TYR A 588 8.95 -11.45 15.80
C TYR A 588 10.07 -12.43 16.10
N SER A 589 10.24 -13.46 15.28
CA SER A 589 11.42 -14.31 15.34
C SER A 589 12.64 -13.57 14.80
N PHE A 590 13.82 -13.84 15.34
CA PHE A 590 15.04 -13.46 14.63
C PHE A 590 15.28 -14.39 13.43
N GLY A 591 15.71 -13.79 12.33
CA GLY A 591 16.26 -14.48 11.17
C GLY A 591 17.77 -14.57 11.20
N TYR A 592 18.27 -15.51 10.40
CA TYR A 592 19.68 -15.82 10.33
C TYR A 592 20.39 -14.96 9.28
N ASN A 593 21.58 -14.47 9.63
CA ASN A 593 22.42 -13.71 8.71
C ASN A 593 23.79 -14.39 8.54
N HIS A 594 24.22 -14.52 7.28
CA HIS A 594 25.52 -15.09 6.91
C HIS A 594 26.60 -14.04 7.21
N VAL A 595 27.25 -14.17 8.37
CA VAL A 595 28.32 -13.24 8.81
C VAL A 595 29.61 -13.40 7.96
N SER A 596 29.74 -14.53 7.23
CA SER A 596 30.86 -14.82 6.36
C SER A 596 30.41 -15.01 4.90
N PRO A 597 31.13 -14.46 3.90
CA PRO A 597 30.90 -14.75 2.47
C PRO A 597 31.06 -16.22 2.09
N THR A 598 31.81 -16.99 2.89
CA THR A 598 32.11 -18.39 2.58
C THR A 598 31.22 -19.38 3.32
N ASP A 599 30.64 -18.98 4.46
CA ASP A 599 29.75 -19.85 5.24
C ASP A 599 28.30 -19.60 4.84
N LYS A 600 27.79 -20.47 3.95
CA LYS A 600 26.42 -20.44 3.43
C LYS A 600 25.46 -21.32 4.24
N SER A 601 25.93 -21.86 5.38
CA SER A 601 25.17 -22.78 6.23
C SER A 601 24.33 -22.04 7.27
N GLN A 602 23.24 -22.67 7.72
CA GLN A 602 22.40 -22.16 8.80
C GLN A 602 22.86 -22.73 10.17
N PRO A 603 22.86 -21.95 11.27
CA PRO A 603 23.08 -22.47 12.62
C PRO A 603 21.97 -23.41 13.05
N ASP A 604 22.34 -24.46 13.78
CA ASP A 604 21.40 -25.30 14.53
C ASP A 604 20.72 -24.45 15.63
N ASP A 605 19.40 -24.57 15.81
CA ASP A 605 18.66 -23.83 16.84
C ASP A 605 19.02 -24.18 18.29
N ALA A 606 19.80 -25.25 18.49
CA ALA A 606 20.47 -25.53 19.75
C ALA A 606 21.59 -24.51 20.04
N ILE A 607 22.24 -23.98 19.00
CA ILE A 607 23.40 -23.07 19.05
C ILE A 607 22.94 -21.65 19.42
N ILE A 608 21.97 -21.11 18.69
CA ILE A 608 21.33 -19.82 18.96
C ILE A 608 19.94 -19.73 18.33
N SER A 609 18.97 -19.19 19.07
CA SER A 609 17.67 -18.74 18.54
C SER A 609 17.05 -17.69 19.46
N GLY A 610 16.00 -17.02 19.01
CA GLY A 610 15.26 -16.09 19.85
C GLY A 610 14.07 -15.43 19.15
N ASP A 611 13.34 -14.66 19.94
CA ASP A 611 12.26 -13.79 19.50
C ASP A 611 12.34 -12.43 20.21
N TRP A 612 11.67 -11.44 19.63
CA TRP A 612 11.60 -10.10 20.18
C TRP A 612 10.22 -9.48 20.02
N ARG A 613 9.90 -8.55 20.92
CA ARG A 613 8.68 -7.75 20.93
C ARG A 613 9.03 -6.29 21.13
N VAL A 614 8.23 -5.40 20.56
CA VAL A 614 8.37 -3.95 20.77
C VAL A 614 6.99 -3.30 20.92
N ILE A 615 6.89 -2.37 21.86
CA ILE A 615 5.72 -1.54 22.13
C ILE A 615 6.19 -0.11 22.39
N TYR A 616 5.27 0.86 22.36
CA TYR A 616 5.64 2.26 22.62
C TYR A 616 4.61 3.01 23.46
N ASN A 617 5.05 4.08 24.11
CA ASN A 617 4.19 5.06 24.77
C ASN A 617 4.79 6.45 24.56
N GLY A 618 4.06 7.34 23.88
CA GLY A 618 4.55 8.67 23.52
C GLY A 618 5.83 8.59 22.70
N ASN A 619 6.93 9.07 23.29
CA ASN A 619 8.27 9.07 22.69
C ASN A 619 9.16 7.89 23.16
N THR A 620 8.65 6.94 23.94
CA THR A 620 9.47 5.85 24.50
C THR A 620 9.13 4.51 23.86
N LEU A 621 10.14 3.81 23.35
CA LEU A 621 10.05 2.41 22.98
C LEU A 621 10.37 1.53 24.18
N TYR A 622 9.65 0.42 24.29
CA TYR A 622 9.94 -0.67 25.21
C TYR A 622 10.11 -1.94 24.39
N GLY A 623 11.12 -2.73 24.69
CA GLY A 623 11.30 -4.02 24.02
C GLY A 623 11.60 -5.15 24.98
N LEU A 624 11.31 -6.35 24.47
CA LEU A 624 11.52 -7.62 25.14
C LEU A 624 12.22 -8.55 24.15
N VAL A 625 13.29 -9.20 24.58
CA VAL A 625 14.03 -10.19 23.80
C VAL A 625 14.11 -11.49 24.60
N ASN A 626 13.69 -12.58 23.98
CA ASN A 626 13.89 -13.94 24.48
C ASN A 626 15.02 -14.58 23.68
N ARG A 627 16.02 -15.09 24.38
CA ARG A 627 17.25 -15.67 23.82
C ARG A 627 17.40 -17.11 24.29
N LYS A 628 17.78 -17.97 23.35
CA LYS A 628 18.32 -19.29 23.60
C LYS A 628 19.72 -19.35 23.00
N ALA A 629 20.70 -19.76 23.79
CA ALA A 629 22.08 -19.95 23.34
C ALA A 629 22.70 -21.13 24.07
N LEU A 630 23.47 -21.96 23.36
CA LEU A 630 24.14 -23.13 23.94
C LEU A 630 25.20 -22.72 24.97
N LYS A 631 25.94 -21.66 24.66
CA LYS A 631 27.03 -21.10 25.46
C LYS A 631 26.82 -19.60 25.58
N THR A 632 27.23 -19.02 26.72
CA THR A 632 27.20 -17.58 26.90
C THR A 632 28.61 -17.02 27.15
N ILE A 633 29.06 -16.05 26.35
CA ILE A 633 30.35 -15.35 26.52
C ILE A 633 30.12 -13.88 26.86
N THR A 634 30.63 -13.42 28.00
CA THR A 634 30.48 -12.03 28.49
C THR A 634 31.78 -11.41 29.03
N THR A 635 32.88 -12.14 28.88
CA THR A 635 34.17 -11.85 29.52
C THR A 635 35.21 -11.23 28.59
N SER A 636 34.94 -11.12 27.28
CA SER A 636 35.84 -10.43 26.36
C SER A 636 35.97 -8.95 26.74
N LYS A 637 37.17 -8.40 26.59
CA LYS A 637 37.44 -6.97 26.76
C LYS A 637 36.83 -6.13 25.63
N ASP A 638 36.67 -6.74 24.47
CA ASP A 638 35.96 -6.15 23.35
C ASP A 638 34.48 -6.53 23.44
N GLU A 639 33.63 -5.55 23.73
CA GLU A 639 32.20 -5.78 23.90
C GLU A 639 31.51 -6.27 22.62
N SER A 640 32.06 -5.99 21.43
CA SER A 640 31.52 -6.53 20.17
C SER A 640 31.73 -8.04 20.03
N LYS A 641 32.63 -8.62 20.84
CA LYS A 641 32.94 -10.06 20.87
C LYS A 641 32.23 -10.79 22.00
N ASN A 642 31.42 -10.10 22.81
CA ASN A 642 30.57 -10.76 23.79
C ASN A 642 29.19 -11.03 23.21
N ASP A 643 28.44 -11.94 23.82
CA ASP A 643 27.03 -12.12 23.51
C ASP A 643 26.28 -10.87 23.95
N ASN A 644 25.54 -10.30 23.02
CA ASN A 644 24.92 -9.02 23.22
C ASN A 644 23.66 -8.86 22.36
N VAL A 645 22.85 -7.88 22.74
CA VAL A 645 21.78 -7.35 21.90
C VAL A 645 22.17 -5.95 21.45
N GLU A 646 22.03 -5.70 20.16
CA GLU A 646 22.26 -4.41 19.54
C GLU A 646 20.94 -3.83 19.08
N ILE A 647 20.70 -2.55 19.32
CA ILE A 647 19.50 -1.85 18.90
C ILE A 647 19.95 -0.61 18.14
N ALA A 648 19.50 -0.47 16.90
CA ALA A 648 19.83 0.66 16.06
C ALA A 648 18.56 1.27 15.48
N PHE A 649 18.56 2.60 15.32
CA PHE A 649 17.51 3.30 14.60
C PHE A 649 17.99 4.60 14.00
N ILE A 650 17.28 5.07 12.98
CA ILE A 650 17.47 6.40 12.39
C ILE A 650 16.26 7.26 12.77
N SER A 651 16.54 8.39 13.41
CA SER A 651 15.52 9.37 13.82
C SER A 651 16.00 10.76 13.40
N ASN A 652 15.15 11.51 12.67
CA ASN A 652 15.49 12.82 12.11
C ASN A 652 16.80 12.82 11.29
N GLY A 653 17.08 11.73 10.57
CA GLY A 653 18.30 11.57 9.77
C GLY A 653 19.57 11.23 10.58
N VAL A 654 19.46 11.00 11.89
CA VAL A 654 20.59 10.64 12.76
C VAL A 654 20.54 9.16 13.13
N PHE A 655 21.60 8.43 12.78
CA PHE A 655 21.83 7.05 13.20
C PHE A 655 22.19 6.99 14.69
N LYS A 656 21.51 6.12 15.42
CA LYS A 656 21.81 5.79 16.82
C LYS A 656 21.90 4.29 16.98
N GLU A 657 22.84 3.85 17.80
CA GLU A 657 23.10 2.43 18.07
C GLU A 657 23.43 2.26 19.55
N TYR A 658 22.82 1.25 20.15
CA TYR A 658 22.99 0.89 21.54
C TYR A 658 23.28 -0.61 21.64
N ARG A 659 24.22 -0.98 22.51
CA ARG A 659 24.59 -2.38 22.75
C ARG A 659 24.43 -2.69 24.23
N THR A 660 23.86 -3.86 24.52
CA THR A 660 23.78 -4.42 25.87
C THR A 660 24.37 -5.83 25.86
N VAL A 661 25.51 -5.99 26.54
CA VAL A 661 26.13 -7.31 26.76
C VAL A 661 25.27 -8.09 27.74
N VAL A 662 25.13 -9.40 27.55
CA VAL A 662 24.33 -10.26 28.46
C VAL A 662 24.74 -10.02 29.92
N GLY A 663 23.76 -9.67 30.76
CA GLY A 663 23.96 -9.36 32.17
C GLY A 663 24.40 -7.93 32.50
N LYS A 664 24.54 -7.04 31.50
CA LYS A 664 24.91 -5.63 31.67
C LYS A 664 23.86 -4.70 31.06
N ASP A 665 23.77 -3.47 31.58
CA ASP A 665 22.99 -2.39 30.95
C ASP A 665 23.68 -1.92 29.64
N PHE A 666 23.12 -0.93 28.95
CA PHE A 666 23.70 -0.34 27.75
C PHE A 666 25.10 0.24 27.99
N THR A 667 26.02 -0.05 27.08
CA THR A 667 27.47 0.18 27.25
C THR A 667 27.92 1.64 27.10
N ASN A 668 27.08 2.50 26.49
CA ASN A 668 27.34 3.93 26.24
C ASN A 668 26.49 4.89 27.11
N THR A 669 26.18 4.50 28.34
CA THR A 669 25.35 5.35 29.21
C THR A 669 26.19 6.42 29.91
N GLU A 670 26.11 7.67 29.41
CA GLU A 670 25.82 8.73 30.39
C GLU A 670 24.57 8.28 31.14
N LYS A 671 24.61 8.23 32.48
CA LYS A 671 23.52 7.79 33.36
C LYS A 671 22.28 8.69 33.23
N SER A 672 21.64 8.68 32.07
CA SER A 672 20.44 9.44 31.76
C SER A 672 19.23 8.54 31.94
N LYS A 673 18.11 9.08 32.44
CA LYS A 673 16.83 8.36 32.61
C LYS A 673 16.17 7.94 31.29
N LYS A 674 16.85 8.14 30.15
CA LYS A 674 16.31 8.03 28.79
C LYS A 674 16.50 6.66 28.15
N MET A 675 17.30 5.78 28.75
CA MET A 675 17.47 4.41 28.29
C MET A 675 17.81 3.49 29.45
N LYS A 676 17.40 2.22 29.35
CA LYS A 676 17.71 1.18 30.34
C LYS A 676 17.55 -0.20 29.72
N ALA A 677 18.47 -1.12 30.00
CA ALA A 677 18.39 -2.54 29.67
C ALA A 677 18.59 -3.38 30.95
N VAL A 678 17.76 -4.40 31.15
CA VAL A 678 17.87 -5.33 32.27
C VAL A 678 17.70 -6.76 31.77
N TRP A 679 18.70 -7.59 32.07
CA TRP A 679 18.69 -9.03 31.80
C TRP A 679 18.15 -9.82 32.98
N SER A 680 17.48 -10.94 32.69
CA SER A 680 17.22 -11.97 33.68
C SER A 680 18.52 -12.53 34.25
N PRO A 681 18.53 -13.07 35.49
CA PRO A 681 19.75 -13.62 36.10
C PRO A 681 20.41 -14.74 35.28
N ASP A 682 19.64 -15.48 34.48
CA ASP A 682 20.14 -16.53 33.59
C ASP A 682 20.53 -16.04 32.18
N GLY A 683 20.38 -14.74 31.91
CA GLY A 683 20.76 -14.11 30.65
C GLY A 683 19.90 -14.51 29.44
N LYS A 684 18.71 -15.08 29.66
CA LYS A 684 17.79 -15.53 28.61
C LYS A 684 16.72 -14.53 28.23
N VAL A 685 16.40 -13.58 29.10
CA VAL A 685 15.37 -12.56 28.87
C VAL A 685 16.02 -11.19 29.02
N LEU A 686 15.76 -10.29 28.09
CA LEU A 686 16.15 -8.89 28.16
C LEU A 686 14.90 -8.02 28.04
N GLU A 687 14.72 -7.10 28.98
CA GLU A 687 13.78 -5.98 28.85
C GLU A 687 14.56 -4.68 28.66
N PHE A 688 14.10 -3.80 27.78
CA PHE A 688 14.71 -2.49 27.61
C PHE A 688 13.68 -1.37 27.39
N MET A 689 14.10 -0.14 27.65
CA MET A 689 13.41 1.07 27.22
C MET A 689 14.38 2.06 26.59
N ILE A 690 13.92 2.80 25.58
CA ILE A 690 14.68 3.87 24.89
C ILE A 690 13.73 5.02 24.53
N GLU A 691 14.03 6.22 25.03
CA GLU A 691 13.36 7.47 24.64
C GLU A 691 13.90 7.98 23.31
N ILE A 692 13.03 8.16 22.32
CA ILE A 692 13.34 8.60 20.96
C ILE A 692 12.78 10.01 20.74
N GLY A 693 13.61 11.01 20.99
CA GLY A 693 13.24 12.43 20.76
C GLY A 693 12.24 12.95 21.79
N ASN A 694 11.60 14.08 21.49
CA ASN A 694 10.69 14.78 22.42
C ASN A 694 9.21 14.68 22.03
N ASP A 695 8.89 14.18 20.83
CA ASP A 695 7.54 14.19 20.27
C ASP A 695 6.88 12.81 20.38
N ASP A 696 5.55 12.81 20.49
CA ASP A 696 4.74 11.59 20.35
C ASP A 696 5.05 10.91 19.02
N MET A 697 5.18 9.59 19.05
CA MET A 697 5.53 8.78 17.89
C MET A 697 4.35 8.08 17.23
N SER A 698 3.12 8.25 17.73
CA SER A 698 1.94 7.63 17.12
C SER A 698 1.79 7.95 15.63
N GLY A 699 1.61 6.89 14.82
CA GLY A 699 1.47 6.97 13.37
C GLY A 699 2.77 7.21 12.59
N LYS A 700 3.93 7.33 13.27
CA LYS A 700 5.23 7.50 12.61
C LYS A 700 5.81 6.14 12.17
N GLN A 701 6.73 6.20 11.23
CA GLN A 701 7.60 5.08 10.86
C GLN A 701 9.04 5.45 11.17
N ILE A 702 9.79 4.52 11.75
CA ILE A 702 11.22 4.70 12.03
C ILE A 702 12.02 3.58 11.38
N GLN A 703 13.19 3.90 10.85
CA GLN A 703 14.14 2.86 10.46
C GLN A 703 14.69 2.23 11.73
N TRP A 704 14.52 0.92 11.87
CA TRP A 704 14.74 0.19 13.11
C TRP A 704 15.42 -1.15 12.83
N SER A 705 16.39 -1.51 13.65
CA SER A 705 17.04 -2.82 13.61
C SER A 705 17.35 -3.26 15.03
N ILE A 706 17.23 -4.56 15.28
CA ILE A 706 17.63 -5.21 16.52
C ILE A 706 18.47 -6.43 16.17
N GLY A 707 19.61 -6.64 16.80
CA GLY A 707 20.51 -7.77 16.53
C GLY A 707 20.73 -8.59 17.79
N LEU A 708 20.72 -9.91 17.66
CA LEU A 708 21.15 -10.84 18.69
C LEU A 708 22.50 -11.45 18.25
N ILE A 709 23.58 -11.00 18.88
CA ILE A 709 24.95 -11.38 18.55
C ILE A 709 25.40 -12.48 19.50
N ASN A 710 26.03 -13.52 18.97
CA ASN A 710 26.44 -14.66 19.77
C ASN A 710 27.80 -15.22 19.35
N ASN A 711 28.73 -15.20 20.29
CA ASN A 711 30.07 -15.72 20.18
C ASN A 711 30.14 -17.11 20.82
N ASN A 712 29.92 -18.16 20.03
CA ASN A 712 29.92 -19.54 20.54
C ASN A 712 31.29 -20.21 20.55
N ASN A 713 32.29 -19.63 19.89
CA ASN A 713 33.58 -20.28 19.67
C ASN A 713 34.47 -20.20 20.92
N ALA A 714 34.99 -19.01 21.21
CA ALA A 714 35.94 -18.79 22.30
C ALA A 714 35.95 -17.30 22.70
N VAL A 715 36.50 -17.01 23.88
CA VAL A 715 36.75 -15.63 24.31
C VAL A 715 37.64 -14.94 23.27
N ASP A 716 37.29 -13.71 22.88
CA ASP A 716 38.00 -12.88 21.89
C ASP A 716 37.99 -13.38 20.43
N ALA A 717 37.28 -14.46 20.12
CA ALA A 717 36.99 -14.85 18.74
C ALA A 717 35.94 -13.92 18.10
N ASP A 718 35.91 -13.86 16.77
CA ASP A 718 34.85 -13.13 16.07
C ASP A 718 33.50 -13.88 16.21
N PRO A 719 32.37 -13.16 16.33
CA PRO A 719 31.06 -13.78 16.44
C PRO A 719 30.80 -14.73 15.28
N GLN A 720 30.40 -15.97 15.60
CA GLN A 720 30.10 -16.97 14.59
C GLN A 720 28.76 -16.68 13.92
N PHE A 721 27.78 -16.22 14.70
CA PHE A 721 26.42 -15.99 14.23
C PHE A 721 25.88 -14.67 14.78
N ALA A 722 25.15 -13.96 13.93
CA ALA A 722 24.35 -12.80 14.29
C ALA A 722 22.94 -13.01 13.74
N LEU A 723 21.94 -12.87 14.60
CA LEU A 723 20.54 -12.97 14.20
C LEU A 723 19.92 -11.58 14.15
N TYR A 724 19.22 -11.27 13.06
CA TYR A 724 18.54 -10.00 12.83
C TYR A 724 17.09 -10.27 12.41
N PRO A 725 16.16 -9.31 12.53
CA PRO A 725 14.76 -9.48 12.13
C PRO A 725 14.54 -9.94 10.68
N PHE A 726 15.58 -9.82 9.84
CA PHE A 726 15.56 -10.23 8.45
C PHE A 726 16.67 -11.25 8.14
N CYS A 727 16.35 -12.23 7.31
CA CYS A 727 17.33 -13.18 6.76
C CYS A 727 18.13 -12.53 5.64
N GLY A 728 19.46 -12.70 5.56
CA GLY A 728 20.21 -12.08 4.47
C GLY A 728 21.72 -12.17 4.57
N TYR A 729 22.39 -11.38 3.73
CA TYR A 729 23.84 -11.25 3.68
C TYR A 729 24.28 -9.90 4.25
N ASN A 730 24.78 -9.87 5.48
CA ASN A 730 25.50 -8.72 6.01
C ASN A 730 26.95 -8.79 5.53
N LEU A 731 27.42 -7.74 4.88
CA LEU A 731 28.87 -7.45 4.78
C LEU A 731 29.39 -7.08 6.17
N ALA A 732 29.52 -8.07 7.06
CA ALA A 732 30.35 -7.92 8.21
C ALA A 732 31.82 -7.90 7.74
N VAL A 733 32.54 -6.85 8.12
CA VAL A 733 34.01 -6.77 8.23
C VAL A 733 34.82 -6.38 6.97
N LYS A 734 35.03 -5.07 6.80
CA LYS A 734 36.36 -4.41 6.88
C LYS A 734 36.19 -2.89 6.79
N VAL A 735 36.31 -2.18 7.90
CA VAL A 735 36.45 -0.71 7.90
C VAL A 735 37.72 -0.35 8.67
N ASP A 736 38.59 0.39 8.01
CA ASP A 736 39.78 1.03 8.60
C ASP A 736 39.34 2.01 9.71
N PRO A 737 39.89 1.92 10.93
CA PRO A 737 39.56 2.81 12.04
C PRO A 737 39.75 4.32 11.78
N ASN A 738 40.43 4.72 10.70
CA ASN A 738 40.82 6.11 10.47
C ASN A 738 39.88 6.95 9.58
N ASP A 739 38.78 6.40 9.06
CA ASP A 739 37.92 7.09 8.07
C ASP A 739 36.51 7.42 8.62
N LEU A 740 36.43 8.43 9.51
CA LEU A 740 35.22 8.86 10.22
C LEU A 740 34.38 9.94 9.49
N GLY A 741 34.69 10.25 8.23
CA GLY A 741 33.98 11.27 7.44
C GLY A 741 33.11 10.67 6.34
N ALA A 742 31.78 10.83 6.46
CA ALA A 742 30.79 10.64 5.40
C ALA A 742 30.75 9.26 4.69
N ASN A 743 29.88 8.37 5.16
CA ASN A 743 28.96 7.59 4.30
C ASN A 743 28.12 6.62 5.13
N MET A 744 26.78 6.78 5.07
CA MET A 744 25.79 5.92 5.75
C MET A 744 25.81 4.46 5.28
N ALA A 745 26.53 4.14 4.20
CA ALA A 745 26.78 2.78 3.71
C ALA A 745 27.98 2.07 4.37
N LYS A 746 28.83 2.77 5.15
CA LYS A 746 30.12 2.22 5.61
C LYS A 746 30.03 1.27 6.82
N LYS A 747 28.91 1.22 7.56
CA LYS A 747 28.77 0.33 8.75
C LYS A 747 28.08 -1.01 8.49
N GLY A 748 27.64 -1.29 7.26
CA GLY A 748 27.08 -2.60 6.88
C GLY A 748 25.91 -3.05 7.76
N LYS A 749 25.11 -2.11 8.29
CA LYS A 749 23.93 -2.40 9.11
C LYS A 749 22.66 -2.04 8.35
N GLU A 750 21.83 -3.05 8.17
CA GLU A 750 20.59 -2.98 7.41
C GLU A 750 19.41 -2.75 8.36
N PHE A 751 18.41 -2.03 7.87
CA PHE A 751 17.29 -1.54 8.68
C PHE A 751 15.96 -2.13 8.21
N GLY A 752 15.04 -2.26 9.15
CA GLY A 752 13.63 -2.44 8.85
C GLY A 752 12.86 -1.13 8.96
N LEU A 753 11.58 -1.17 8.61
CA LEU A 753 10.64 -0.12 8.98
C LEU A 753 9.83 -0.58 10.20
N LEU A 754 9.85 0.19 11.27
CA LEU A 754 8.98 0.00 12.43
C LEU A 754 7.85 1.04 12.40
N LYS A 755 6.62 0.58 12.22
CA LYS A 755 5.39 1.37 12.24
C LYS A 755 4.82 1.42 13.65
N LEU A 756 4.55 2.63 14.13
CA LEU A 756 4.09 2.88 15.49
C LEU A 756 2.57 3.10 15.43
N GLN A 757 1.80 2.08 15.82
CA GLN A 757 0.35 2.00 15.60
C GLN A 757 -0.47 2.56 16.74
#